data_AF-A0A953P8L9-F1
#
_entry.id   AF-A0A953P8L9-F1
#
_cell.length_a   1.000
_cell.length_b   1.000
_cell.length_c   1.000
_cell.angle_alpha   90.00
_cell.angle_beta   90.00
_cell.angle_gamma   90.00
#
_symmetry.space_group_name_H-M   'P 1'
#
loop_
_entity.id
_entity.type
_entity.pdbx_description
1 polymer ?
#
loop_
_entity_poly.entity_id
_entity_poly.type
_entity_poly.pdbx_seq_one_letter_code
_entity_poly.pdbx_strand_id
1 'polypeptide(L)'
;MLLQRWFRWLLFLIFTVSLLQARVVRVEIASRQDVLNGKTFGNIGAYERITGRVFFAAAVANPHNRSIVDLDHAVNLNHGAVEFSADFMALRPKDSGKSNGSLLLEIPNRGRAFIVGTIDGGDWDAAHDAGDGWLLRNGYSVVSLGWQWDVASEDGLRLYAPIAKENGKTIGGLLRGDVMLPKVMEEIPLGHIMLGNIGGSEYPVADADDPHNVLTVRDSREAKRTVIPRSEWQFAHTVEGKLVASDRHIHLKGGFQPGKIYEYVYVVRDPVVAGLGFAAVRDFAAYAKHAPDTLVPAARVYGEGVSQNGRFLRDFLYQGFNADEEGRMALDGVLAHVAGAGRGSFNLRFAQPSRDAQPTSAVFYPTDIFPFTDQPETDPVTGDKGGLLDRAAADKVVPRIFLSNTSYEYWGRAASLIHTTADAKRDAAISPNVRIYHFTGLQHFPGPFPPAKGTGDLHGQEPESYLPHHYFWRSMVANMDAWVRNGTAPPESSYPKIADQTLVAVSDYAFPAIPHINQPQEANRAYRLDFGPEWSRGIVSRQPPQVGEAFPVLVPQVDRDGNERAGVHLPEIAVPLATYTAWNLRDPSIGAPAERVSFEGSYLPFPKTGAERQKTGDPRLSIAERYPSREDYLSRYGTAVDALVKEHWLLEEDRAALLGRGGEEWDEVTK
;
A
#
# COMPACT_ATOMS: atom_id res chain seq x y z
N MET A 1 83.47 10.95 31.83
CA MET A 1 83.44 9.88 30.80
C MET A 1 82.11 9.14 30.96
N LEU A 2 81.11 9.52 30.15
CA LEU A 2 80.54 8.75 29.04
C LEU A 2 79.35 7.88 29.53
N LEU A 3 78.11 8.33 29.29
CA LEU A 3 77.17 7.83 28.24
C LEU A 3 76.49 6.50 28.68
N GLN A 4 75.18 6.23 28.56
CA GLN A 4 74.16 6.76 27.68
C GLN A 4 72.76 6.28 28.13
N ARG A 5 71.76 7.12 27.87
CA ARG A 5 70.30 6.95 28.03
C ARG A 5 69.74 5.71 27.33
N TRP A 6 68.69 5.08 27.88
CA TRP A 6 67.53 4.60 27.09
C TRP A 6 66.24 4.70 27.93
N PHE A 7 65.44 5.74 27.66
CA PHE A 7 64.08 5.93 28.15
C PHE A 7 63.16 5.12 27.22
N ARG A 8 62.50 4.07 27.73
CA ARG A 8 61.46 3.35 26.97
C ARG A 8 60.13 4.07 27.17
N TRP A 9 59.73 4.87 26.19
CA TRP A 9 58.35 5.32 26.04
C TRP A 9 57.52 4.13 25.53
N LEU A 10 56.64 3.61 26.37
CA LEU A 10 55.57 2.72 25.93
C LEU A 10 54.48 3.60 25.32
N LEU A 11 54.49 3.75 24.00
CA LEU A 11 53.34 4.27 23.26
C LEU A 11 52.27 3.17 23.25
N PHE A 12 51.28 3.29 24.12
CA PHE A 12 49.99 2.63 23.93
C PHE A 12 49.31 3.30 22.73
N LEU A 13 49.49 2.74 21.53
CA LEU A 13 48.57 2.97 20.42
C LEU A 13 47.24 2.32 20.82
N ILE A 14 46.34 3.13 21.40
CA ILE A 14 44.93 2.81 21.44
C ILE A 14 44.47 2.90 19.99
N PHE A 15 44.46 1.77 19.27
CA PHE A 15 43.58 1.63 18.12
C PHE A 15 42.17 1.72 18.67
N THR A 16 41.58 2.92 18.64
CA THR A 16 40.13 3.03 18.57
C THR A 16 39.76 2.35 17.26
N VAL A 17 39.45 1.05 17.34
CA VAL A 17 38.60 0.42 16.34
C VAL A 17 37.31 1.21 16.44
N SER A 18 37.13 2.17 15.55
CA SER A 18 35.82 2.72 15.26
C SER A 18 35.01 1.51 14.84
N LEU A 19 34.26 0.92 15.78
CA LEU A 19 33.15 0.05 15.43
C LEU A 19 32.33 0.91 14.48
N LEU A 20 32.41 0.61 13.17
CA LEU A 20 31.53 1.18 12.16
C LEU A 20 30.12 0.85 12.67
N GLN A 21 29.50 1.81 13.34
CA GLN A 21 28.11 1.71 13.71
C GLN A 21 27.37 1.65 12.38
N ALA A 22 26.75 0.51 12.12
CA ALA A 22 25.83 0.33 11.02
C ALA A 22 24.66 1.32 11.21
N ARG A 23 24.43 2.16 10.19
CA ARG A 23 23.45 3.25 10.11
C ARG A 23 23.60 3.95 8.75
N VAL A 24 22.90 5.06 8.53
CA VAL A 24 23.21 6.02 7.46
C VAL A 24 24.68 6.43 7.54
N VAL A 25 25.49 6.02 6.56
CA VAL A 25 26.95 6.27 6.55
C VAL A 25 27.29 7.61 5.91
N ARG A 26 26.49 8.04 4.92
CA ARG A 26 26.57 9.38 4.30
C ARG A 26 25.31 9.67 3.51
N VAL A 27 25.08 10.96 3.25
CA VAL A 27 24.07 11.43 2.30
C VAL A 27 24.74 12.22 1.20
N GLU A 28 24.38 11.90 -0.04
CA GLU A 28 24.96 12.46 -1.25
C GLU A 28 23.89 13.27 -1.96
N ILE A 29 24.09 14.59 -2.10
CA ILE A 29 23.10 15.49 -2.68
C ILE A 29 23.35 15.63 -4.18
N ALA A 30 22.36 15.28 -4.99
CA ALA A 30 22.40 15.46 -6.43
C ALA A 30 21.93 16.86 -6.85
N SER A 31 20.86 17.37 -6.23
CA SER A 31 20.36 18.72 -6.53
C SER A 31 19.68 19.38 -5.33
N ARG A 32 19.63 20.71 -5.39
CA ARG A 32 18.81 21.58 -4.53
C ARG A 32 18.08 22.58 -5.42
N GLN A 33 16.79 22.75 -5.19
CA GLN A 33 15.94 23.66 -5.95
C GLN A 33 14.98 24.38 -5.02
N ASP A 34 14.73 25.66 -5.28
CA ASP A 34 13.70 26.41 -4.58
C ASP A 34 12.32 25.92 -5.01
N VAL A 35 11.46 25.60 -4.04
CA VAL A 35 10.06 25.25 -4.32
C VAL A 35 9.34 26.50 -4.82
N LEU A 36 8.64 26.38 -5.96
CA LEU A 36 7.86 27.47 -6.58
C LEU A 36 8.65 28.78 -6.70
N ASN A 37 9.91 28.71 -7.15
CA ASN A 37 10.81 29.84 -7.32
C ASN A 37 11.00 30.69 -6.04
N GLY A 38 10.99 30.05 -4.86
CA GLY A 38 11.26 30.70 -3.58
C GLY A 38 10.02 31.32 -2.93
N LYS A 39 8.82 30.92 -3.37
CA LYS A 39 7.55 31.29 -2.73
C LYS A 39 7.62 31.00 -1.23
N THR A 40 7.09 31.93 -0.43
CA THR A 40 6.99 31.79 1.02
C THR A 40 5.68 31.13 1.42
N PHE A 41 5.74 30.23 2.41
CA PHE A 41 4.58 29.53 2.95
C PHE A 41 4.29 30.02 4.37
N GLY A 42 3.42 31.03 4.46
CA GLY A 42 3.08 31.67 5.74
C GLY A 42 4.33 32.13 6.51
N ASN A 43 4.36 31.84 7.81
CA ASN A 43 5.48 32.22 8.68
C ASN A 43 6.68 31.27 8.60
N ILE A 44 6.53 30.11 7.95
CA ILE A 44 7.57 29.09 7.81
C ILE A 44 8.67 29.54 6.84
N GLY A 45 8.31 30.33 5.82
CA GLY A 45 9.24 30.86 4.84
C GLY A 45 9.34 30.00 3.58
N ALA A 46 10.45 30.12 2.86
CA ALA A 46 10.68 29.39 1.61
C ALA A 46 11.13 27.94 1.87
N TYR A 47 10.73 27.05 0.97
CA TYR A 47 11.12 25.64 0.98
C TYR A 47 12.17 25.36 -0.10
N GLU A 48 12.95 24.30 0.13
CA GLU A 48 13.81 23.70 -0.89
C GLU A 48 13.42 22.24 -1.11
N ARG A 49 13.53 21.81 -2.37
CA ARG A 49 13.50 20.41 -2.82
C ARG A 49 14.94 19.92 -2.97
N ILE A 50 15.24 18.79 -2.36
CA ILE A 50 16.56 18.15 -2.38
C ILE A 50 16.40 16.76 -2.94
N THR A 51 17.21 16.37 -3.93
CA THR A 51 17.29 14.98 -4.37
C THR A 51 18.69 14.44 -4.20
N GLY A 52 18.81 13.13 -4.06
CA GLY A 52 20.10 12.50 -3.89
C GLY A 52 20.01 11.04 -3.51
N ARG A 53 21.07 10.55 -2.86
CA ARG A 53 21.20 9.17 -2.42
C ARG A 53 21.67 9.09 -0.98
N VAL A 54 21.02 8.25 -0.20
CA VAL A 54 21.42 7.88 1.16
C VAL A 54 22.16 6.55 1.09
N PHE A 55 23.32 6.47 1.73
CA PHE A 55 24.10 5.24 1.83
C PHE A 55 24.00 4.69 3.24
N PHE A 56 23.90 3.37 3.34
CA PHE A 56 23.70 2.65 4.58
C PHE A 56 24.71 1.51 4.70
N ALA A 57 24.93 1.07 5.92
CA ALA A 57 25.60 -0.18 6.22
C ALA A 57 24.77 -0.93 7.26
N ALA A 58 24.45 -2.21 7.02
CA ALA A 58 23.71 -3.08 7.94
C ALA A 58 24.64 -4.15 8.51
N ALA A 59 24.89 -4.11 9.83
CA ALA A 59 25.73 -5.10 10.50
C ALA A 59 24.98 -6.42 10.67
N VAL A 60 25.55 -7.53 10.19
CA VAL A 60 24.94 -8.88 10.28
C VAL A 60 24.78 -9.33 11.73
N ALA A 61 25.71 -8.92 12.60
CA ALA A 61 25.68 -9.29 14.01
C ALA A 61 24.60 -8.54 14.81
N ASN A 62 24.12 -7.39 14.33
CA ASN A 62 23.13 -6.57 15.02
C ASN A 62 21.80 -7.36 15.13
N PRO A 63 21.23 -7.55 16.33
CA PRO A 63 19.99 -8.30 16.51
C PRO A 63 18.83 -7.77 15.65
N HIS A 64 18.74 -6.46 15.42
CA HIS A 64 17.69 -5.82 14.63
C HIS A 64 17.85 -6.02 13.10
N ASN A 65 18.96 -6.59 12.65
CA ASN A 65 19.20 -6.94 11.24
C ASN A 65 19.09 -8.44 10.95
N ARG A 66 19.08 -9.29 11.99
CA ARG A 66 19.10 -10.77 11.83
C ARG A 66 17.88 -11.33 11.11
N SER A 67 16.77 -10.61 11.13
CA SER A 67 15.54 -10.99 10.42
C SER A 67 15.62 -10.73 8.92
N ILE A 68 16.61 -9.97 8.42
CA ILE A 68 16.78 -9.70 6.99
C ILE A 68 17.20 -10.99 6.29
N VAL A 69 16.34 -11.48 5.40
CA VAL A 69 16.57 -12.72 4.66
C VAL A 69 17.79 -12.56 3.76
N ASP A 70 18.69 -13.54 3.82
CA ASP A 70 19.93 -13.63 3.03
C ASP A 70 20.99 -12.53 3.26
N LEU A 71 20.89 -11.76 4.36
CA LEU A 71 21.85 -10.70 4.66
C LEU A 71 23.29 -11.22 4.82
N ASP A 72 23.47 -12.35 5.50
CA ASP A 72 24.77 -13.02 5.70
C ASP A 72 25.35 -13.64 4.42
N HIS A 73 24.54 -13.73 3.36
CA HIS A 73 24.93 -14.20 2.05
C HIS A 73 25.15 -13.07 1.03
N ALA A 74 25.01 -11.80 1.43
CA ALA A 74 25.22 -10.66 0.54
C ALA A 74 26.63 -10.66 -0.08
N VAL A 75 26.73 -10.46 -1.40
CA VAL A 75 28.02 -10.55 -2.12
C VAL A 75 29.04 -9.49 -1.73
N ASN A 76 28.59 -8.39 -1.15
CA ASN A 76 29.41 -7.28 -0.68
C ASN A 76 29.51 -7.24 0.85
N LEU A 77 29.16 -8.32 1.56
CA LEU A 77 29.41 -8.45 2.99
C LEU A 77 30.92 -8.29 3.24
N ASN A 78 31.28 -7.20 3.92
CA ASN A 78 32.67 -6.86 4.22
C ASN A 78 32.80 -6.37 5.66
N HIS A 79 33.81 -6.83 6.37
CA HIS A 79 34.03 -6.49 7.79
C HIS A 79 32.77 -6.64 8.69
N GLY A 80 31.88 -7.59 8.37
CA GLY A 80 30.67 -7.86 9.16
C GLY A 80 29.45 -6.98 8.87
N ALA A 81 29.52 -6.10 7.86
CA ALA A 81 28.40 -5.28 7.43
C ALA A 81 28.15 -5.35 5.91
N VAL A 82 26.89 -5.16 5.53
CA VAL A 82 26.43 -5.11 4.14
C VAL A 82 26.14 -3.65 3.79
N GLU A 83 26.83 -3.13 2.78
CA GLU A 83 26.61 -1.78 2.28
C GLU A 83 25.50 -1.75 1.23
N PHE A 84 24.66 -0.72 1.25
CA PHE A 84 23.59 -0.53 0.28
C PHE A 84 23.20 0.96 0.22
N SER A 85 22.31 1.32 -0.70
CA SER A 85 21.87 2.72 -0.83
C SER A 85 20.44 2.84 -1.31
N ALA A 86 19.85 4.01 -1.09
CA ALA A 86 18.51 4.36 -1.54
C ALA A 86 18.49 5.78 -2.11
N ASP A 87 17.77 5.98 -3.21
CA ASP A 87 17.46 7.33 -3.67
C ASP A 87 16.50 8.02 -2.70
N PHE A 88 16.56 9.35 -2.61
CA PHE A 88 15.59 10.11 -1.83
C PHE A 88 15.25 11.45 -2.49
N MET A 89 14.06 11.94 -2.14
CA MET A 89 13.62 13.31 -2.37
C MET A 89 13.14 13.91 -1.06
N ALA A 90 13.54 15.14 -0.73
CA ALA A 90 13.13 15.84 0.48
C ALA A 90 12.58 17.23 0.14
N LEU A 91 11.46 17.59 0.77
CA LEU A 91 10.96 18.95 0.90
C LEU A 91 11.13 19.40 2.35
N ARG A 92 11.83 20.52 2.55
CA ARG A 92 12.01 21.08 3.90
C ARG A 92 12.05 22.61 3.87
N PRO A 93 11.73 23.29 4.99
CA PRO A 93 12.02 24.71 5.13
C PRO A 93 13.51 24.99 4.94
N LYS A 94 13.86 26.05 4.21
CA LYS A 94 15.26 26.49 4.07
C LYS A 94 15.88 26.88 5.42
N ASP A 95 15.06 27.49 6.27
CA ASP A 95 15.37 27.72 7.68
C ASP A 95 14.79 26.56 8.50
N SER A 96 15.61 25.56 8.80
CA SER A 96 15.22 24.38 9.58
C SER A 96 14.66 24.73 10.97
N GLY A 97 15.04 25.90 11.53
CA GLY A 97 14.52 26.37 12.81
C GLY A 97 13.03 26.74 12.77
N LYS A 98 12.45 26.86 11.58
CA LYS A 98 11.02 27.15 11.37
C LYS A 98 10.18 25.92 11.06
N SER A 99 10.77 24.73 10.99
CA SER A 99 9.99 23.49 10.88
C SER A 99 9.12 23.28 12.14
N ASN A 100 7.97 22.63 11.98
CA ASN A 100 7.18 22.16 13.11
C ASN A 100 7.83 20.97 13.85
N GLY A 101 8.95 20.44 13.32
CA GLY A 101 9.69 19.32 13.88
C GLY A 101 9.11 17.94 13.53
N SER A 102 8.15 17.87 12.61
CA SER A 102 7.51 16.64 12.17
C SER A 102 7.90 16.32 10.73
N LEU A 103 8.39 15.10 10.53
CA LEU A 103 8.73 14.54 9.22
C LEU A 103 7.65 13.56 8.79
N LEU A 104 7.05 13.79 7.62
CA LEU A 104 6.30 12.78 6.89
C LEU A 104 7.28 11.98 6.03
N LEU A 105 7.54 10.73 6.43
CA LEU A 105 8.38 9.80 5.67
C LEU A 105 7.47 8.97 4.77
N GLU A 106 7.33 9.42 3.54
CA GLU A 106 6.60 8.72 2.49
C GLU A 106 7.42 7.50 2.05
N ILE A 107 6.75 6.37 2.07
CA ILE A 107 7.22 5.17 1.38
C ILE A 107 6.68 5.29 -0.06
N PRO A 108 7.51 5.51 -1.10
CA PRO A 108 7.07 5.76 -2.47
C PRO A 108 6.55 4.49 -3.16
N ASN A 109 5.36 4.55 -3.78
CA ASN A 109 4.72 3.39 -4.40
C ASN A 109 5.38 3.13 -5.75
N ARG A 110 6.10 2.00 -5.85
CA ARG A 110 6.90 1.65 -7.04
C ARG A 110 7.81 2.81 -7.47
N GLY A 111 8.43 3.46 -6.48
CA GLY A 111 9.38 4.56 -6.67
C GLY A 111 8.77 5.94 -6.97
N ARG A 112 7.45 6.10 -6.97
CA ARG A 112 6.79 7.40 -7.17
C ARG A 112 6.50 8.10 -5.84
N ALA A 113 6.91 9.36 -5.75
CA ALA A 113 6.57 10.29 -4.66
C ALA A 113 5.30 11.07 -5.05
N PHE A 114 4.29 11.08 -4.19
CA PHE A 114 2.98 11.65 -4.53
C PHE A 114 2.15 12.17 -3.36
N ILE A 115 2.57 11.91 -2.12
CA ILE A 115 1.80 12.29 -0.94
C ILE A 115 1.49 13.79 -0.89
N VAL A 116 2.38 14.65 -1.41
CA VAL A 116 2.12 16.10 -1.49
C VAL A 116 0.95 16.40 -2.41
N GLY A 117 0.93 15.82 -3.63
CA GLY A 117 -0.20 15.99 -4.55
C GLY A 117 -1.50 15.41 -3.98
N THR A 118 -1.43 14.31 -3.23
CA THR A 118 -2.59 13.72 -2.53
C THR A 118 -3.13 14.63 -1.42
N ILE A 119 -2.28 15.34 -0.68
CA ILE A 119 -2.69 16.15 0.48
C ILE A 119 -2.99 17.59 0.11
N ASP A 120 -2.06 18.27 -0.56
CA ASP A 120 -2.11 19.71 -0.82
C ASP A 120 -2.83 20.04 -2.14
N GLY A 121 -3.12 19.03 -2.97
CA GLY A 121 -3.44 19.22 -4.38
C GLY A 121 -2.19 19.61 -5.18
N GLY A 122 -2.33 19.77 -6.50
CA GLY A 122 -1.21 20.07 -7.39
C GLY A 122 -0.71 18.85 -8.17
N ASP A 123 0.55 18.88 -8.60
CA ASP A 123 1.13 17.81 -9.40
C ASP A 123 2.14 16.94 -8.63
N TRP A 124 2.81 16.03 -9.34
CA TRP A 124 3.75 15.08 -8.73
C TRP A 124 5.10 15.72 -8.34
N ASP A 125 5.39 16.92 -8.83
CA ASP A 125 6.59 17.67 -8.46
C ASP A 125 6.19 18.96 -7.76
N ALA A 126 6.14 18.93 -6.43
CA ALA A 126 5.81 20.08 -5.60
C ALA A 126 6.69 21.32 -5.89
N ALA A 127 7.88 21.17 -6.48
CA ALA A 127 8.67 22.32 -6.93
C ALA A 127 8.04 23.09 -8.09
N HIS A 128 7.24 22.41 -8.93
CA HIS A 128 6.45 22.97 -10.02
C HIS A 128 5.04 23.34 -9.57
N ASP A 129 4.30 22.45 -8.91
CA ASP A 129 2.97 22.72 -8.36
C ASP A 129 2.74 21.98 -7.04
N ALA A 130 2.85 22.69 -5.92
CA ALA A 130 2.57 22.19 -4.58
C ALA A 130 1.09 22.33 -4.16
N GLY A 131 0.19 22.64 -5.10
CA GLY A 131 -1.22 22.92 -4.81
C GLY A 131 -1.39 24.10 -3.86
N ASP A 132 -2.22 23.94 -2.84
CA ASP A 132 -2.42 24.96 -1.82
C ASP A 132 -1.32 24.99 -0.74
N GLY A 133 -0.39 24.03 -0.79
CA GLY A 133 0.77 23.94 0.08
C GLY A 133 0.44 23.80 1.57
N TRP A 134 -0.68 23.18 1.95
CA TRP A 134 -1.06 22.98 3.35
C TRP A 134 0.05 22.37 4.21
N LEU A 135 0.73 21.30 3.76
CA LEU A 135 1.85 20.71 4.49
C LEU A 135 2.97 21.75 4.72
N LEU A 136 3.29 22.51 3.68
CA LEU A 136 4.38 23.49 3.70
C LEU A 136 4.04 24.69 4.59
N ARG A 137 2.78 25.18 4.53
CA ARG A 137 2.24 26.25 5.40
C ARG A 137 2.25 25.85 6.88
N ASN A 138 2.15 24.56 7.16
CA ASN A 138 2.16 24.00 8.53
C ASN A 138 3.53 23.54 9.01
N GLY A 139 4.59 23.72 8.22
CA GLY A 139 5.98 23.52 8.67
C GLY A 139 6.49 22.08 8.61
N TYR A 140 5.76 21.17 7.96
CA TYR A 140 6.17 19.77 7.80
C TYR A 140 7.39 19.66 6.89
N SER A 141 8.31 18.76 7.24
CA SER A 141 9.24 18.23 6.24
C SER A 141 8.63 16.96 5.64
N VAL A 142 8.87 16.72 4.36
CA VAL A 142 8.42 15.52 3.64
C VAL A 142 9.64 14.86 3.02
N VAL A 143 9.80 13.56 3.22
CA VAL A 143 10.84 12.77 2.53
C VAL A 143 10.21 11.55 1.90
N SER A 144 10.51 11.33 0.62
CA SER A 144 10.20 10.09 -0.08
C SER A 144 11.51 9.30 -0.22
N LEU A 145 11.55 8.06 0.28
CA LEU A 145 12.77 7.23 0.32
C LEU A 145 12.61 5.94 -0.48
N GLY A 146 13.51 5.70 -1.44
CA GLY A 146 13.55 4.47 -2.21
C GLY A 146 13.75 3.24 -1.32
N TRP A 147 12.84 2.29 -1.40
CA TRP A 147 12.86 1.07 -0.57
C TRP A 147 12.68 -0.21 -1.43
N GLN A 148 12.15 -0.06 -2.63
CA GLN A 148 11.82 -1.14 -3.54
C GLN A 148 12.94 -1.34 -4.57
N TRP A 149 13.34 -2.60 -4.82
CA TRP A 149 14.45 -2.93 -5.72
C TRP A 149 13.99 -3.12 -7.18
N ASP A 150 12.78 -3.64 -7.40
CA ASP A 150 12.20 -4.01 -8.71
C ASP A 150 11.45 -2.84 -9.38
N VAL A 151 11.79 -1.59 -9.06
CA VAL A 151 11.13 -0.40 -9.65
C VAL A 151 11.40 -0.36 -11.16
N ALA A 152 10.33 -0.51 -11.95
CA ALA A 152 10.40 -0.56 -13.41
C ALA A 152 10.68 0.81 -14.08
N SER A 153 10.21 1.91 -13.47
CA SER A 153 10.38 3.27 -14.01
C SER A 153 11.82 3.74 -13.93
N GLU A 154 12.33 4.42 -14.95
CA GLU A 154 13.70 4.98 -14.96
C GLU A 154 13.90 6.09 -13.91
N ASP A 155 12.89 6.94 -13.74
CA ASP A 155 12.90 8.07 -12.79
C ASP A 155 12.42 7.72 -11.37
N GLY A 156 12.08 6.44 -11.11
CA GLY A 156 11.55 6.03 -9.81
C GLY A 156 12.64 5.95 -8.74
N LEU A 157 12.32 6.35 -7.50
CA LEU A 157 13.21 6.22 -6.35
C LEU A 157 13.44 4.73 -6.01
N ARG A 158 14.70 4.27 -6.01
CA ARG A 158 15.02 2.84 -5.84
C ARG A 158 15.83 2.54 -4.60
N LEU A 159 15.72 1.28 -4.18
CA LEU A 159 16.70 0.62 -3.32
C LEU A 159 17.76 -0.07 -4.19
N TYR A 160 19.02 0.19 -3.90
CA TYR A 160 20.17 -0.51 -4.47
C TYR A 160 20.72 -1.49 -3.43
N ALA A 161 20.11 -2.67 -3.39
CA ALA A 161 20.52 -3.78 -2.54
C ALA A 161 21.40 -4.77 -3.30
N PRO A 162 22.36 -5.44 -2.63
CA PRO A 162 23.15 -6.50 -3.23
C PRO A 162 22.31 -7.75 -3.47
N ILE A 163 22.82 -8.61 -4.36
CA ILE A 163 22.37 -10.00 -4.46
C ILE A 163 23.02 -10.87 -3.37
N ALA A 164 22.42 -12.02 -3.10
CA ALA A 164 22.94 -13.03 -2.19
C ALA A 164 23.52 -14.24 -2.93
N LYS A 165 24.59 -14.81 -2.37
CA LYS A 165 25.25 -16.04 -2.82
C LYS A 165 25.60 -16.92 -1.64
N GLU A 166 25.32 -18.21 -1.76
CA GLU A 166 25.65 -19.18 -0.71
C GLU A 166 27.06 -19.73 -0.97
N ASN A 167 28.00 -19.42 -0.08
CA ASN A 167 29.42 -19.81 -0.22
C ASN A 167 30.03 -19.40 -1.58
N GLY A 168 29.67 -18.20 -2.07
CA GLY A 168 30.12 -17.67 -3.35
C GLY A 168 29.42 -18.28 -4.58
N LYS A 169 28.49 -19.22 -4.39
CA LYS A 169 27.72 -19.84 -5.47
C LYS A 169 26.36 -19.16 -5.64
N THR A 170 25.87 -19.16 -6.86
CA THR A 170 24.53 -18.70 -7.20
C THR A 170 23.47 -19.48 -6.41
N ILE A 171 22.53 -18.74 -5.83
CA ILE A 171 21.33 -19.30 -5.22
C ILE A 171 20.26 -19.38 -6.31
N GLY A 172 19.73 -20.57 -6.58
CA GLY A 172 18.61 -20.79 -7.50
C GLY A 172 17.28 -20.95 -6.75
N GLY A 173 16.17 -20.79 -7.47
CA GLY A 173 14.84 -21.04 -6.94
C GLY A 173 13.76 -20.99 -8.00
N LEU A 174 12.50 -21.07 -7.56
CA LEU A 174 11.32 -20.90 -8.41
C LEU A 174 10.61 -19.60 -8.05
N LEU A 175 10.19 -18.87 -9.07
CA LEU A 175 9.32 -17.71 -8.93
C LEU A 175 8.01 -17.97 -9.67
N ARG A 176 6.94 -17.36 -9.20
CA ARG A 176 5.60 -17.49 -9.77
C ARG A 176 5.07 -16.13 -10.18
N GLY A 177 4.25 -16.10 -11.23
CA GLY A 177 3.35 -15.00 -11.56
C GLY A 177 1.97 -15.54 -11.95
N ASP A 178 0.90 -14.78 -11.68
CA ASP A 178 -0.37 -14.97 -12.36
C ASP A 178 -1.04 -13.64 -12.72
N VAL A 179 -1.88 -13.68 -13.77
CA VAL A 179 -2.59 -12.52 -14.31
C VAL A 179 -3.79 -12.96 -15.14
N MET A 180 -4.88 -12.18 -15.06
CA MET A 180 -5.97 -12.17 -16.03
C MET A 180 -5.87 -10.93 -16.89
N LEU A 181 -5.98 -11.10 -18.20
CA LEU A 181 -5.88 -9.98 -19.15
C LEU A 181 -7.27 -9.49 -19.58
N PRO A 182 -7.41 -8.23 -19.98
CA PRO A 182 -8.69 -7.65 -20.41
C PRO A 182 -8.95 -7.86 -21.90
N LYS A 183 -7.95 -8.33 -22.65
CA LYS A 183 -7.97 -8.52 -24.10
C LYS A 183 -6.97 -9.60 -24.50
N VAL A 184 -7.03 -10.01 -25.76
CA VAL A 184 -6.03 -10.92 -26.32
C VAL A 184 -4.67 -10.24 -26.37
N MET A 185 -3.65 -10.92 -25.85
CA MET A 185 -2.25 -10.50 -25.95
C MET A 185 -1.41 -11.69 -26.39
N GLU A 186 -0.49 -11.51 -27.34
CA GLU A 186 0.42 -12.59 -27.76
C GLU A 186 1.55 -12.80 -26.74
N GLU A 187 1.86 -11.75 -25.97
CA GLU A 187 3.01 -11.70 -25.08
C GLU A 187 2.63 -11.01 -23.78
N ILE A 188 3.24 -11.45 -22.68
CA ILE A 188 3.16 -10.78 -21.37
C ILE A 188 4.55 -10.69 -20.74
N PRO A 189 4.87 -9.61 -20.01
CA PRO A 189 6.04 -9.60 -19.13
C PRO A 189 5.88 -10.56 -17.95
N LEU A 190 7.01 -11.05 -17.43
CA LEU A 190 7.11 -11.78 -16.16
C LEU A 190 6.91 -10.86 -14.95
N GLY A 191 7.12 -9.56 -15.16
CA GLY A 191 6.71 -8.48 -14.26
C GLY A 191 5.25 -8.64 -13.83
N HIS A 192 4.94 -8.32 -12.57
CA HIS A 192 3.53 -8.13 -12.22
C HIS A 192 2.96 -6.97 -13.05
N ILE A 193 1.82 -7.18 -13.71
CA ILE A 193 1.11 -6.13 -14.44
C ILE A 193 -0.20 -5.85 -13.72
N MET A 194 -0.45 -4.57 -13.50
CA MET A 194 -1.73 -4.04 -13.04
C MET A 194 -2.06 -2.82 -13.87
N LEU A 195 -3.33 -2.66 -14.21
CA LEU A 195 -3.83 -1.46 -14.90
C LEU A 195 -3.01 -1.15 -16.17
N GLY A 196 -2.73 -2.18 -16.96
CA GLY A 196 -1.98 -2.14 -18.21
C GLY A 196 -0.45 -2.14 -18.09
N ASN A 197 0.15 -1.33 -17.21
CA ASN A 197 1.62 -1.16 -17.17
C ASN A 197 2.22 -0.92 -15.77
N ILE A 198 1.41 -0.92 -14.71
CA ILE A 198 1.89 -0.69 -13.35
C ILE A 198 2.45 -2.01 -12.82
N GLY A 199 3.69 -2.00 -12.34
CA GLY A 199 4.39 -3.25 -12.06
C GLY A 199 5.82 -3.10 -11.57
N GLY A 200 6.47 -4.25 -11.43
CA GLY A 200 7.90 -4.38 -11.15
C GLY A 200 8.64 -5.05 -12.28
N SER A 201 9.96 -4.87 -12.35
CA SER A 201 10.83 -5.47 -13.37
C SER A 201 11.07 -6.98 -13.17
N GLU A 202 10.85 -7.49 -11.95
CA GLU A 202 11.00 -8.88 -11.50
C GLU A 202 12.40 -9.50 -11.75
N TYR A 203 12.53 -10.81 -11.57
CA TYR A 203 13.77 -11.56 -11.82
C TYR A 203 13.79 -12.12 -13.26
N PRO A 204 14.96 -12.15 -13.92
CA PRO A 204 15.11 -12.77 -15.23
C PRO A 204 15.00 -14.29 -15.12
N VAL A 205 14.57 -14.94 -16.21
CA VAL A 205 14.61 -16.40 -16.34
C VAL A 205 16.07 -16.86 -16.29
N ALA A 206 16.37 -17.81 -15.40
CA ALA A 206 17.74 -18.31 -15.22
C ALA A 206 18.16 -19.33 -16.30
N ASP A 207 17.22 -20.19 -16.69
CA ASP A 207 17.37 -21.20 -17.74
C ASP A 207 16.02 -21.35 -18.44
N ALA A 208 15.97 -21.00 -19.72
CA ALA A 208 14.74 -21.01 -20.50
C ALA A 208 14.22 -22.44 -20.75
N ASP A 209 15.10 -23.44 -20.82
CA ASP A 209 14.77 -24.81 -21.21
C ASP A 209 14.55 -25.74 -20.00
N ASP A 210 14.68 -25.22 -18.78
CA ASP A 210 14.47 -25.98 -17.56
C ASP A 210 13.02 -26.56 -17.51
N PRO A 211 12.85 -27.87 -17.24
CA PRO A 211 11.55 -28.52 -17.23
C PRO A 211 10.62 -28.06 -16.09
N HIS A 212 11.13 -27.35 -15.08
CA HIS A 212 10.31 -26.73 -14.03
C HIS A 212 9.65 -25.43 -14.49
N ASN A 213 10.01 -24.91 -15.66
CA ASN A 213 9.29 -23.80 -16.27
C ASN A 213 7.92 -24.30 -16.78
N VAL A 214 6.85 -23.88 -16.11
CA VAL A 214 5.48 -24.35 -16.39
C VAL A 214 4.55 -23.15 -16.57
N LEU A 215 3.70 -23.22 -17.60
CA LEU A 215 2.59 -22.30 -17.82
C LEU A 215 1.26 -23.06 -17.67
N THR A 216 0.33 -22.49 -16.92
CA THR A 216 -1.01 -23.05 -16.72
C THR A 216 -2.10 -22.00 -16.95
N VAL A 217 -3.31 -22.46 -17.23
CA VAL A 217 -4.51 -21.63 -17.38
C VAL A 217 -5.66 -22.18 -16.54
N ARG A 218 -6.50 -21.28 -16.01
CA ARG A 218 -7.72 -21.61 -15.24
C ARG A 218 -8.78 -20.52 -15.41
N ASP A 219 -10.03 -20.87 -15.16
CA ASP A 219 -11.20 -20.00 -15.38
C ASP A 219 -11.52 -19.10 -14.18
N SER A 220 -11.09 -19.49 -12.99
CA SER A 220 -11.26 -18.73 -11.75
C SER A 220 -10.11 -19.03 -10.78
N ARG A 221 -10.07 -18.31 -9.66
CA ARG A 221 -9.01 -18.42 -8.64
C ARG A 221 -8.84 -19.84 -8.11
N GLU A 222 -9.96 -20.52 -7.86
CA GLU A 222 -10.03 -21.85 -7.24
C GLU A 222 -10.15 -22.98 -8.29
N ALA A 223 -10.35 -22.65 -9.56
CA ALA A 223 -10.45 -23.65 -10.62
C ALA A 223 -9.15 -24.43 -10.79
N LYS A 224 -9.29 -25.71 -11.17
CA LYS A 224 -8.14 -26.59 -11.45
C LYS A 224 -7.28 -26.01 -12.56
N ARG A 225 -5.97 -25.95 -12.33
CA ARG A 225 -4.97 -25.55 -13.33
C ARG A 225 -4.91 -26.57 -14.47
N THR A 226 -4.89 -26.08 -15.70
CA THR A 226 -4.61 -26.86 -16.91
C THR A 226 -3.24 -26.45 -17.44
N VAL A 227 -2.32 -27.40 -17.59
CA VAL A 227 -0.98 -27.14 -18.12
C VAL A 227 -1.07 -26.82 -19.62
N ILE A 228 -0.44 -25.74 -20.04
CA ILE A 228 -0.25 -25.41 -21.44
C ILE A 228 1.01 -26.14 -21.94
N PRO A 229 0.92 -26.97 -23.00
CA PRO A 229 2.07 -27.72 -23.50
C PRO A 229 3.24 -26.81 -23.83
N ARG A 230 4.46 -27.25 -23.48
CA ARG A 230 5.70 -26.48 -23.71
C ARG A 230 5.91 -26.09 -25.18
N SER A 231 5.37 -26.85 -26.14
CA SER A 231 5.44 -26.51 -27.56
C SER A 231 4.60 -25.29 -27.98
N GLU A 232 3.67 -24.83 -27.14
CA GLU A 232 2.77 -23.71 -27.45
C GLU A 232 3.29 -22.37 -26.92
N TRP A 233 4.35 -22.34 -26.10
CA TRP A 233 4.85 -21.11 -25.52
C TRP A 233 6.38 -21.12 -25.36
N GLN A 234 6.98 -19.94 -25.34
CA GLN A 234 8.41 -19.75 -25.14
C GLN A 234 8.70 -18.43 -24.44
N PHE A 235 9.87 -18.31 -23.82
CA PHE A 235 10.32 -17.03 -23.30
C PHE A 235 10.85 -16.16 -24.44
N ALA A 236 10.01 -15.24 -24.92
CA ALA A 236 10.27 -14.44 -26.11
C ALA A 236 9.47 -13.13 -26.10
N HIS A 237 9.95 -12.15 -26.85
CA HIS A 237 9.33 -10.84 -27.02
C HIS A 237 9.47 -10.36 -28.46
N THR A 238 8.48 -9.64 -28.97
CA THR A 238 8.54 -9.06 -30.30
C THR A 238 9.29 -7.73 -30.28
N VAL A 239 10.46 -7.70 -30.93
CA VAL A 239 11.27 -6.50 -31.13
C VAL A 239 11.31 -6.19 -32.62
N GLU A 240 10.87 -4.98 -33.00
CA GLU A 240 10.82 -4.55 -34.41
C GLU A 240 10.07 -5.53 -35.33
N GLY A 241 8.96 -6.08 -34.85
CA GLY A 241 8.12 -7.03 -35.59
C GLY A 241 8.69 -8.44 -35.72
N LYS A 242 9.79 -8.76 -35.01
CA LYS A 242 10.39 -10.10 -34.96
C LYS A 242 10.35 -10.64 -33.54
N LEU A 243 9.87 -11.87 -33.42
CA LEU A 243 9.92 -12.60 -32.17
C LEU A 243 11.36 -13.03 -31.87
N VAL A 244 11.92 -12.52 -30.77
CA VAL A 244 13.28 -12.82 -30.30
C VAL A 244 13.24 -13.43 -28.90
N ALA A 245 14.23 -14.22 -28.54
CA ALA A 245 14.36 -14.76 -27.19
C ALA A 245 14.37 -13.63 -26.15
N SER A 246 13.69 -13.83 -25.03
CA SER A 246 13.61 -12.87 -23.93
C SER A 246 13.67 -13.62 -22.61
N ASP A 247 14.37 -13.08 -21.62
CA ASP A 247 14.36 -13.57 -20.23
C ASP A 247 13.33 -12.82 -19.36
N ARG A 248 12.48 -11.99 -19.97
CA ARG A 248 11.51 -11.10 -19.29
C ARG A 248 10.08 -11.24 -19.77
N HIS A 249 9.84 -11.98 -20.84
CA HIS A 249 8.51 -12.10 -21.45
C HIS A 249 8.18 -13.55 -21.78
N ILE A 250 6.89 -13.85 -21.80
CA ILE A 250 6.34 -15.11 -22.29
C ILE A 250 5.53 -14.80 -23.53
N HIS A 251 5.84 -15.49 -24.63
CA HIS A 251 5.02 -15.52 -25.83
C HIS A 251 4.19 -16.82 -25.84
N LEU A 252 2.89 -16.69 -26.10
CA LEU A 252 1.96 -17.82 -26.20
C LEU A 252 1.36 -17.86 -27.61
N LYS A 253 1.50 -19.00 -28.30
CA LYS A 253 0.89 -19.22 -29.61
C LYS A 253 -0.63 -19.18 -29.49
N GLY A 254 -1.25 -18.35 -30.34
CA GLY A 254 -2.69 -18.08 -30.28
C GLY A 254 -3.10 -17.07 -29.20
N GLY A 255 -2.15 -16.60 -28.39
CA GLY A 255 -2.32 -15.53 -27.42
C GLY A 255 -3.03 -15.92 -26.12
N PHE A 256 -2.75 -15.14 -25.09
CA PHE A 256 -3.43 -15.12 -23.81
C PHE A 256 -4.83 -14.52 -23.99
N GLN A 257 -5.86 -15.25 -23.56
CA GLN A 257 -7.28 -14.91 -23.77
C GLN A 257 -7.85 -14.11 -22.59
N PRO A 258 -8.79 -13.17 -22.83
CA PRO A 258 -9.44 -12.43 -21.77
C PRO A 258 -10.31 -13.32 -20.88
N GLY A 259 -10.48 -12.95 -19.61
CA GLY A 259 -11.30 -13.69 -18.65
C GLY A 259 -10.73 -15.03 -18.20
N LYS A 260 -9.45 -15.30 -18.48
CA LYS A 260 -8.71 -16.48 -18.01
C LYS A 260 -7.54 -16.05 -17.14
N ILE A 261 -7.25 -16.80 -16.09
CA ILE A 261 -6.06 -16.59 -15.27
C ILE A 261 -4.94 -17.49 -15.81
N TYR A 262 -3.87 -16.87 -16.27
CA TYR A 262 -2.65 -17.55 -16.65
C TYR A 262 -1.66 -17.47 -15.49
N GLU A 263 -1.08 -18.61 -15.12
CA GLU A 263 -0.07 -18.70 -14.07
C GLU A 263 1.18 -19.36 -14.62
N TYR A 264 2.32 -18.73 -14.40
CA TYR A 264 3.65 -19.21 -14.79
C TYR A 264 4.51 -19.43 -13.55
N VAL A 265 5.26 -20.53 -13.56
CA VAL A 265 6.34 -20.83 -12.62
C VAL A 265 7.61 -20.97 -13.43
N TYR A 266 8.70 -20.35 -12.99
CA TYR A 266 9.97 -20.40 -13.72
C TYR A 266 11.18 -20.36 -12.80
N VAL A 267 12.30 -20.89 -13.30
CA VAL A 267 13.57 -20.90 -12.58
C VAL A 267 14.22 -19.52 -12.58
N VAL A 268 14.65 -19.09 -11.39
CA VAL A 268 15.31 -17.81 -11.14
C VAL A 268 16.60 -18.03 -10.36
N ARG A 269 17.45 -17.01 -10.33
CA ARG A 269 18.73 -17.05 -9.63
C ARG A 269 19.16 -15.71 -9.05
N ASP A 270 20.11 -15.76 -8.13
CA ASP A 270 20.78 -14.60 -7.53
C ASP A 270 19.78 -13.62 -6.86
N PRO A 271 19.12 -14.03 -5.77
CA PRO A 271 18.09 -13.23 -5.10
C PRO A 271 18.67 -11.92 -4.56
N VAL A 272 17.90 -10.84 -4.65
CA VAL A 272 18.23 -9.55 -4.01
C VAL A 272 17.92 -9.63 -2.52
N VAL A 273 18.79 -9.06 -1.68
CA VAL A 273 18.57 -8.92 -0.22
C VAL A 273 17.53 -7.82 0.04
N ALA A 274 16.27 -8.11 -0.31
CA ALA A 274 15.19 -7.12 -0.37
C ALA A 274 14.79 -6.54 0.99
N GLY A 275 14.97 -7.29 2.09
CA GLY A 275 14.67 -6.82 3.44
C GLY A 275 15.49 -5.59 3.89
N LEU A 276 16.56 -5.25 3.17
CA LEU A 276 17.28 -3.98 3.36
C LEU A 276 16.40 -2.75 3.09
N GLY A 277 15.27 -2.88 2.38
CA GLY A 277 14.26 -1.83 2.26
C GLY A 277 13.65 -1.44 3.61
N PHE A 278 13.40 -2.41 4.51
CA PHE A 278 12.96 -2.11 5.87
C PHE A 278 14.05 -1.41 6.69
N ALA A 279 15.31 -1.88 6.57
CA ALA A 279 16.44 -1.25 7.23
C ALA A 279 16.65 0.20 6.76
N ALA A 280 16.52 0.47 5.45
CA ALA A 280 16.64 1.82 4.88
C ALA A 280 15.68 2.81 5.56
N VAL A 281 14.40 2.43 5.68
CA VAL A 281 13.35 3.26 6.28
C VAL A 281 13.60 3.48 7.76
N ARG A 282 13.88 2.41 8.51
CA ARG A 282 14.21 2.46 9.94
C ARG A 282 15.41 3.37 10.21
N ASP A 283 16.51 3.15 9.49
CA ASP A 283 17.78 3.83 9.72
C ASP A 283 17.73 5.29 9.27
N PHE A 284 16.97 5.60 8.21
CA PHE A 284 16.73 6.98 7.81
C PHE A 284 15.88 7.74 8.85
N ALA A 285 14.85 7.11 9.40
CA ALA A 285 14.06 7.71 10.48
C ALA A 285 14.91 7.98 11.73
N ALA A 286 15.77 7.03 12.12
CA ALA A 286 16.72 7.22 13.21
C ALA A 286 17.74 8.35 12.90
N TYR A 287 18.26 8.41 11.67
CA TYR A 287 19.14 9.50 11.21
C TYR A 287 18.47 10.87 11.30
N ALA A 288 17.21 11.00 10.85
CA ALA A 288 16.44 12.24 10.93
C ALA A 288 16.27 12.74 12.37
N LYS A 289 16.14 11.83 13.34
CA LYS A 289 15.91 12.17 14.75
C LYS A 289 17.18 12.40 15.57
N HIS A 290 18.26 11.70 15.23
CA HIS A 290 19.40 11.57 16.16
C HIS A 290 20.74 12.01 15.58
N ALA A 291 20.90 12.08 14.25
CA ALA A 291 22.15 12.52 13.68
C ALA A 291 22.29 14.06 13.74
N PRO A 292 23.39 14.60 14.29
CA PRO A 292 23.56 16.05 14.42
C PRO A 292 23.74 16.77 13.08
N ASP A 293 24.17 16.05 12.04
CA ASP A 293 24.41 16.53 10.68
C ASP A 293 23.28 16.14 9.71
N THR A 294 22.10 15.80 10.25
CA THR A 294 20.97 15.40 9.42
C THR A 294 20.50 16.49 8.45
N LEU A 295 20.20 16.08 7.22
CA LEU A 295 19.58 16.97 6.23
C LEU A 295 18.11 17.27 6.54
N VAL A 296 17.46 16.53 7.41
CA VAL A 296 16.03 16.72 7.72
C VAL A 296 15.80 16.52 9.21
N PRO A 297 16.27 17.46 10.05
CA PRO A 297 16.13 17.32 11.50
C PRO A 297 14.66 17.23 11.87
N ALA A 298 14.30 16.14 12.56
CA ALA A 298 12.95 15.86 12.98
C ALA A 298 12.91 15.52 14.47
N ALA A 299 11.94 16.03 15.19
CA ALA A 299 11.64 15.56 16.54
C ALA A 299 10.74 14.31 16.51
N ARG A 300 9.95 14.14 15.44
CA ARG A 300 8.98 13.06 15.25
C ARG A 300 8.96 12.64 13.78
N VAL A 301 8.85 11.33 13.52
CA VAL A 301 8.77 10.76 12.17
C VAL A 301 7.49 9.95 12.02
N TYR A 302 6.70 10.27 10.99
CA TYR A 302 5.47 9.57 10.64
C TYR A 302 5.68 8.81 9.34
N GLY A 303 5.63 7.48 9.40
CA GLY A 303 5.66 6.64 8.20
C GLY A 303 4.29 6.67 7.52
N GLU A 304 4.27 6.99 6.23
CA GLU A 304 3.05 7.06 5.43
C GLU A 304 3.16 6.10 4.25
N GLY A 305 2.05 5.41 3.96
CA GLY A 305 1.97 4.56 2.78
C GLY A 305 0.55 4.21 2.37
N VAL A 306 0.34 4.22 1.05
CA VAL A 306 -0.91 3.85 0.38
C VAL A 306 -0.76 2.51 -0.34
N SER A 307 -1.74 1.62 -0.14
CA SER A 307 -1.89 0.36 -0.88
C SER A 307 -0.70 -0.58 -0.70
N GLN A 308 0.23 -0.69 -1.66
CA GLN A 308 1.47 -1.45 -1.52
C GLN A 308 2.25 -1.04 -0.27
N ASN A 309 2.27 0.25 0.02
CA ASN A 309 3.17 0.78 1.03
C ASN A 309 2.53 0.88 2.41
N GLY A 310 1.19 0.92 2.45
CA GLY A 310 0.45 0.59 3.67
C GLY A 310 0.72 -0.85 4.11
N ARG A 311 0.78 -1.80 3.16
CA ARG A 311 1.19 -3.19 3.45
C ARG A 311 2.65 -3.28 3.89
N PHE A 312 3.54 -2.50 3.28
CA PHE A 312 4.94 -2.40 3.71
C PHE A 312 5.04 -1.94 5.17
N LEU A 313 4.32 -0.88 5.57
CA LEU A 313 4.34 -0.40 6.95
C LEU A 313 3.76 -1.43 7.94
N ARG A 314 2.70 -2.15 7.55
CA ARG A 314 2.17 -3.27 8.35
C ARG A 314 3.21 -4.37 8.54
N ASP A 315 3.89 -4.78 7.47
CA ASP A 315 4.91 -5.84 7.56
C ASP A 315 6.19 -5.37 8.26
N PHE A 316 6.57 -4.10 8.11
CA PHE A 316 7.66 -3.45 8.85
C PHE A 316 7.44 -3.56 10.37
N LEU A 317 6.21 -3.30 10.84
CA LEU A 317 5.84 -3.46 12.25
C LEU A 317 5.84 -4.93 12.68
N TYR A 318 5.22 -5.82 11.88
CA TYR A 318 5.19 -7.25 12.15
C TYR A 318 6.59 -7.85 12.27
N GLN A 319 7.51 -7.45 11.39
CA GLN A 319 8.86 -7.96 11.36
C GLN A 319 9.78 -7.31 12.41
N GLY A 320 9.30 -6.30 13.15
CA GLY A 320 10.01 -5.69 14.28
C GLY A 320 10.99 -4.60 13.89
N PHE A 321 10.85 -4.01 12.69
CA PHE A 321 11.78 -2.98 12.21
C PHE A 321 11.55 -1.59 12.82
N ASN A 322 10.55 -1.40 13.70
CA ASN A 322 10.39 -0.12 14.38
C ASN A 322 11.36 0.11 15.55
N ALA A 323 12.15 -0.91 15.93
CA ALA A 323 13.30 -0.75 16.80
C ALA A 323 14.55 -0.52 15.93
N ASP A 324 15.17 0.66 16.07
CA ASP A 324 16.44 0.97 15.42
C ASP A 324 17.59 0.09 15.94
N GLU A 325 18.77 0.20 15.34
CA GLU A 325 19.93 -0.60 15.73
C GLU A 325 20.40 -0.42 17.18
N GLU A 326 19.92 0.63 17.87
CA GLU A 326 20.17 0.93 19.29
C GLU A 326 18.95 0.60 20.19
N GLY A 327 17.88 0.02 19.63
CA GLY A 327 16.65 -0.33 20.33
C GLY A 327 15.71 0.87 20.59
N ARG A 328 15.87 1.99 19.89
CA ARG A 328 14.98 3.15 19.97
C ARG A 328 13.86 3.05 18.96
N MET A 329 12.74 3.72 19.23
CA MET A 329 11.62 3.80 18.29
C MET A 329 12.04 4.58 17.04
N ALA A 330 11.86 4.00 15.85
CA ALA A 330 12.20 4.63 14.57
C ALA A 330 11.07 5.55 14.07
N LEU A 331 9.87 5.02 13.88
CA LEU A 331 8.66 5.76 13.53
C LEU A 331 7.82 6.00 14.78
N ASP A 332 7.42 7.25 15.01
CA ASP A 332 6.58 7.64 16.15
C ASP A 332 5.08 7.50 15.81
N GLY A 333 4.76 7.61 14.51
CA GLY A 333 3.42 7.41 13.96
C GLY A 333 3.45 6.62 12.64
N VAL A 334 2.37 5.90 12.34
CA VAL A 334 2.17 5.13 11.11
C VAL A 334 0.78 5.41 10.54
N LEU A 335 0.72 5.88 9.30
CA LEU A 335 -0.50 6.03 8.52
C LEU A 335 -0.50 4.98 7.40
N ALA A 336 -1.15 3.85 7.64
CA ALA A 336 -1.26 2.77 6.65
C ALA A 336 -2.66 2.82 6.01
N HIS A 337 -2.72 3.35 4.80
CA HIS A 337 -3.96 3.51 4.05
C HIS A 337 -4.17 2.40 3.02
N VAL A 338 -5.39 1.89 2.93
CA VAL A 338 -5.88 0.90 1.95
C VAL A 338 -5.01 -0.34 1.79
N ALA A 339 -4.38 -0.75 2.89
CA ALA A 339 -3.60 -1.99 2.95
C ALA A 339 -4.50 -3.23 3.07
N GLY A 340 -5.76 -3.06 3.48
CA GLY A 340 -6.62 -4.16 3.91
C GLY A 340 -5.98 -4.94 5.06
N ALA A 341 -6.12 -6.27 5.02
CA ALA A 341 -5.43 -7.16 5.94
C ALA A 341 -3.95 -7.43 5.54
N GLY A 342 -3.55 -6.98 4.36
CA GLY A 342 -2.31 -7.40 3.71
C GLY A 342 -1.02 -6.96 4.39
N ARG A 343 -0.01 -7.80 4.18
CA ARG A 343 1.43 -7.56 4.27
C ARG A 343 2.01 -7.75 2.86
N GLY A 344 3.28 -8.11 2.69
CA GLY A 344 3.77 -8.34 1.35
C GLY A 344 5.11 -9.05 1.26
N SER A 345 5.48 -9.33 0.01
CA SER A 345 6.75 -9.96 -0.33
C SER A 345 7.90 -8.94 -0.31
N PHE A 346 8.24 -8.45 0.88
CA PHE A 346 9.25 -7.38 1.05
C PHE A 346 10.56 -7.88 1.67
N ASN A 347 10.51 -8.91 2.51
CA ASN A 347 11.69 -9.56 3.11
C ASN A 347 11.58 -11.08 2.95
N LEU A 348 11.64 -11.54 1.70
CA LEU A 348 11.63 -12.94 1.30
C LEU A 348 12.76 -13.18 0.29
N ARG A 349 13.28 -14.40 0.23
CA ARG A 349 14.16 -14.81 -0.86
C ARG A 349 13.37 -14.78 -2.17
N PHE A 350 13.93 -14.13 -3.19
CA PHE A 350 13.23 -13.81 -4.44
C PHE A 350 11.96 -12.97 -4.24
N ALA A 351 12.03 -12.01 -3.32
CA ALA A 351 10.91 -11.09 -3.05
C ALA A 351 10.39 -10.40 -4.32
N GLN A 352 9.06 -10.31 -4.42
CA GLN A 352 8.27 -9.66 -5.47
C GLN A 352 7.46 -8.48 -4.90
N PRO A 353 8.08 -7.34 -4.53
CA PRO A 353 7.40 -6.25 -3.82
C PRO A 353 6.18 -5.69 -4.54
N SER A 354 6.17 -5.72 -5.88
CA SER A 354 5.09 -5.16 -6.70
C SER A 354 3.76 -5.88 -6.58
N ARG A 355 3.74 -7.16 -6.17
CA ARG A 355 2.55 -8.01 -6.08
C ARG A 355 1.60 -7.55 -4.98
N ASP A 356 0.30 -7.53 -5.28
CA ASP A 356 -0.78 -7.29 -4.34
C ASP A 356 -1.96 -8.23 -4.64
N ALA A 357 -2.63 -8.73 -3.60
CA ALA A 357 -3.78 -9.60 -3.80
C ALA A 357 -4.92 -8.85 -4.50
N GLN A 358 -5.35 -9.39 -5.65
CA GLN A 358 -6.46 -8.88 -6.45
C GLN A 358 -7.45 -10.01 -6.75
N PRO A 359 -8.69 -9.68 -7.19
CA PRO A 359 -9.63 -10.69 -7.65
C PRO A 359 -9.05 -11.53 -8.81
N THR A 360 -8.25 -10.90 -9.69
CA THR A 360 -7.83 -11.49 -10.96
C THR A 360 -6.32 -11.68 -11.11
N SER A 361 -5.51 -11.37 -10.10
CA SER A 361 -4.06 -11.53 -10.12
C SER A 361 -3.45 -11.62 -8.71
N ALA A 362 -2.18 -12.04 -8.65
CA ALA A 362 -1.46 -12.42 -7.44
C ALA A 362 -2.28 -13.36 -6.53
N VAL A 363 -2.87 -14.40 -7.13
CA VAL A 363 -3.70 -15.37 -6.40
C VAL A 363 -2.80 -16.33 -5.59
N PHE A 364 -3.13 -16.52 -4.31
CA PHE A 364 -2.38 -17.35 -3.37
C PHE A 364 -0.93 -16.87 -3.14
N TYR A 365 -0.67 -15.57 -3.16
CA TYR A 365 0.65 -15.01 -2.85
C TYR A 365 0.83 -14.76 -1.35
N PRO A 366 2.09 -14.63 -0.88
CA PRO A 366 2.38 -14.23 0.49
C PRO A 366 2.09 -12.73 0.71
N THR A 367 0.82 -12.34 0.59
CA THR A 367 0.32 -10.98 0.83
C THR A 367 -0.62 -10.94 2.02
N ASP A 368 -1.67 -11.74 2.04
CA ASP A 368 -2.67 -11.76 3.11
C ASP A 368 -2.44 -12.97 4.04
N ILE A 369 -1.47 -12.82 4.94
CA ILE A 369 -0.98 -13.91 5.79
C ILE A 369 -1.23 -13.57 7.27
N PHE A 370 -1.82 -14.51 8.00
CA PHE A 370 -1.98 -14.47 9.45
C PHE A 370 -0.65 -14.15 10.18
N PRO A 371 -0.65 -13.38 11.28
CA PRO A 371 -1.80 -12.76 11.96
C PRO A 371 -2.28 -11.47 11.28
N PHE A 372 -3.55 -11.11 11.51
CA PHE A 372 -4.18 -9.94 10.89
C PHE A 372 -4.46 -8.81 11.88
N THR A 373 -4.85 -9.16 13.10
CA THR A 373 -5.14 -8.22 14.20
C THR A 373 -3.87 -7.61 14.77
N ASP A 374 -3.99 -6.43 15.37
CA ASP A 374 -2.87 -5.74 15.99
C ASP A 374 -2.41 -6.41 17.31
N GLN A 375 -3.36 -6.96 18.06
CA GLN A 375 -3.13 -7.78 19.25
C GLN A 375 -3.01 -9.28 18.90
N PRO A 376 -2.37 -10.10 19.77
CA PRO A 376 -2.31 -11.53 19.58
C PRO A 376 -3.69 -12.19 19.48
N GLU A 377 -3.86 -13.03 18.46
CA GLU A 377 -4.99 -13.95 18.34
C GLU A 377 -4.51 -15.39 18.08
N THR A 378 -5.44 -16.33 17.94
CA THR A 378 -5.14 -17.73 17.63
C THR A 378 -5.97 -18.17 16.43
N ASP A 379 -5.32 -18.69 15.40
CA ASP A 379 -6.00 -19.35 14.29
C ASP A 379 -6.62 -20.67 14.80
N PRO A 380 -7.95 -20.82 14.81
CA PRO A 380 -8.59 -22.02 15.34
C PRO A 380 -8.38 -23.27 14.47
N VAL A 381 -7.93 -23.12 13.22
CA VAL A 381 -7.69 -24.25 12.30
C VAL A 381 -6.26 -24.77 12.41
N THR A 382 -5.26 -23.89 12.43
CA THR A 382 -3.84 -24.29 12.50
C THR A 382 -3.29 -24.34 13.92
N GLY A 383 -3.89 -23.57 14.84
CA GLY A 383 -3.38 -23.35 16.20
C GLY A 383 -2.29 -22.29 16.28
N ASP A 384 -1.92 -21.66 15.17
CA ASP A 384 -0.92 -20.59 15.13
C ASP A 384 -1.37 -19.39 15.96
N LYS A 385 -0.39 -18.71 16.59
CA LYS A 385 -0.64 -17.55 17.45
C LYS A 385 0.25 -16.39 17.04
N GLY A 386 -0.32 -15.18 17.03
CA GLY A 386 0.43 -13.96 16.84
C GLY A 386 -0.46 -12.74 16.69
N GLY A 387 0.15 -11.57 16.83
CA GLY A 387 -0.41 -10.26 16.52
C GLY A 387 0.55 -9.45 15.68
N LEU A 388 0.03 -8.47 14.93
CA LEU A 388 0.83 -7.59 14.09
C LEU A 388 1.88 -6.81 14.90
N LEU A 389 1.59 -6.49 16.16
CA LEU A 389 2.42 -5.62 16.99
C LEU A 389 3.27 -6.36 18.03
N ASP A 390 3.28 -7.70 18.05
CA ASP A 390 3.95 -8.49 19.09
C ASP A 390 5.42 -8.13 19.27
N ARG A 391 6.17 -7.99 18.16
CA ARG A 391 7.59 -7.60 18.20
C ARG A 391 7.78 -6.18 18.67
N ALA A 392 7.02 -5.23 18.12
CA ALA A 392 7.09 -3.83 18.52
C ALA A 392 6.72 -3.64 20.01
N ALA A 393 5.79 -4.42 20.54
CA ALA A 393 5.43 -4.43 21.95
C ALA A 393 6.55 -4.99 22.83
N ALA A 394 7.17 -6.11 22.43
CA ALA A 394 8.31 -6.69 23.12
C ALA A 394 9.50 -5.71 23.19
N ASP A 395 9.76 -5.00 22.09
CA ASP A 395 10.84 -4.02 21.98
C ASP A 395 10.47 -2.64 22.55
N LYS A 396 9.23 -2.43 23.01
CA LYS A 396 8.70 -1.16 23.55
C LYS A 396 8.76 0.01 22.57
N VAL A 397 8.54 -0.27 21.31
CA VAL A 397 8.58 0.68 20.19
C VAL A 397 7.26 0.71 19.41
N VAL A 398 6.13 0.44 20.05
CA VAL A 398 4.81 0.51 19.37
C VAL A 398 4.47 1.97 19.04
N PRO A 399 4.34 2.35 17.75
CA PRO A 399 3.98 3.72 17.36
C PRO A 399 2.50 3.99 17.59
N ARG A 400 2.07 5.24 17.34
CA ARG A 400 0.65 5.55 17.09
C ARG A 400 0.27 5.13 15.67
N ILE A 401 -0.87 4.50 15.48
CA ILE A 401 -1.21 3.85 14.20
C ILE A 401 -2.61 4.23 13.76
N PHE A 402 -2.74 4.69 12.52
CA PHE A 402 -3.99 4.72 11.77
C PHE A 402 -3.95 3.60 10.73
N LEU A 403 -4.88 2.65 10.87
CA LEU A 403 -5.22 1.69 9.83
C LEU A 403 -6.49 2.18 9.14
N SER A 404 -6.34 2.88 8.02
CA SER A 404 -7.48 3.40 7.27
C SER A 404 -7.75 2.57 6.02
N ASN A 405 -9.01 2.26 5.78
CA ASN A 405 -9.47 1.48 4.63
C ASN A 405 -10.70 2.16 4.03
N THR A 406 -10.94 1.92 2.75
CA THR A 406 -12.19 2.29 2.07
C THR A 406 -13.11 1.07 2.01
N SER A 407 -14.31 1.25 1.45
CA SER A 407 -15.24 0.16 1.19
C SER A 407 -14.64 -0.93 0.31
N TYR A 408 -13.81 -0.55 -0.67
CA TYR A 408 -13.16 -1.52 -1.55
C TYR A 408 -12.33 -2.54 -0.76
N GLU A 409 -11.55 -2.15 0.27
CA GLU A 409 -10.63 -3.10 0.92
C GLU A 409 -11.35 -4.21 1.71
N TYR A 410 -12.59 -3.99 2.16
CA TYR A 410 -13.37 -5.07 2.77
C TYR A 410 -13.72 -6.16 1.75
N TRP A 411 -13.99 -5.76 0.51
CA TRP A 411 -14.31 -6.67 -0.58
C TRP A 411 -13.06 -7.19 -1.30
N GLY A 412 -12.05 -6.36 -1.48
CA GLY A 412 -10.87 -6.61 -2.32
C GLY A 412 -9.63 -7.05 -1.56
N ARG A 413 -9.53 -6.78 -0.25
CA ARG A 413 -8.31 -7.03 0.55
C ARG A 413 -8.58 -7.52 1.97
N ALA A 414 -9.68 -8.24 2.15
CA ALA A 414 -10.05 -8.91 3.39
C ALA A 414 -9.96 -8.03 4.65
N ALA A 415 -10.27 -6.72 4.53
CA ALA A 415 -10.03 -5.75 5.60
C ALA A 415 -10.71 -6.10 6.93
N SER A 416 -11.83 -6.83 6.91
CA SER A 416 -12.51 -7.27 8.14
C SER A 416 -11.61 -8.11 9.06
N LEU A 417 -10.60 -8.79 8.53
CA LEU A 417 -9.69 -9.62 9.34
C LEU A 417 -8.79 -8.78 10.27
N ILE A 418 -8.63 -7.47 10.04
CA ILE A 418 -7.80 -6.65 10.95
C ILE A 418 -8.48 -6.36 12.29
N HIS A 419 -9.80 -6.59 12.39
CA HIS A 419 -10.61 -6.27 13.57
C HIS A 419 -11.66 -7.32 13.90
N THR A 420 -11.50 -8.54 13.39
CA THR A 420 -12.32 -9.71 13.76
C THR A 420 -11.40 -10.87 14.11
N THR A 421 -11.91 -11.85 14.86
CA THR A 421 -11.17 -13.10 15.10
C THR A 421 -10.94 -13.84 13.78
N ALA A 422 -9.89 -14.67 13.67
CA ALA A 422 -9.58 -15.44 12.46
C ALA A 422 -10.71 -16.36 11.93
N ASP A 423 -11.73 -16.68 12.74
CA ASP A 423 -12.95 -17.38 12.31
C ASP A 423 -14.15 -16.45 12.02
N ALA A 424 -13.93 -15.13 12.05
CA ALA A 424 -14.88 -14.05 11.82
C ALA A 424 -16.17 -14.14 12.67
N LYS A 425 -16.10 -14.69 13.89
CA LYS A 425 -17.27 -14.81 14.77
C LYS A 425 -17.43 -13.67 15.77
N ARG A 426 -16.36 -12.94 16.06
CA ARG A 426 -16.34 -11.87 17.07
C ARG A 426 -15.48 -10.71 16.60
N ASP A 427 -15.86 -9.50 17.01
CA ASP A 427 -14.99 -8.33 16.91
C ASP A 427 -13.75 -8.53 17.79
N ALA A 428 -12.58 -8.19 17.26
CA ALA A 428 -11.31 -8.26 17.97
C ALA A 428 -11.10 -7.02 18.86
N ALA A 429 -10.35 -7.19 19.95
CA ALA A 429 -9.90 -6.06 20.75
C ALA A 429 -8.81 -5.28 20.00
N ILE A 430 -8.84 -3.95 20.10
CA ILE A 430 -7.90 -3.05 19.44
C ILE A 430 -6.96 -2.44 20.49
N SER A 431 -5.66 -2.36 20.18
CA SER A 431 -4.67 -1.66 21.00
C SER A 431 -5.06 -0.20 21.23
N PRO A 432 -4.78 0.37 22.42
CA PRO A 432 -4.92 1.81 22.64
C PRO A 432 -4.05 2.67 21.70
N ASN A 433 -3.02 2.09 21.07
CA ASN A 433 -2.17 2.77 20.09
C ASN A 433 -2.71 2.76 18.67
N VAL A 434 -3.80 2.04 18.40
CA VAL A 434 -4.36 1.87 17.07
C VAL A 434 -5.70 2.61 16.97
N ARG A 435 -5.94 3.21 15.81
CA ARG A 435 -7.28 3.59 15.35
C ARG A 435 -7.55 2.94 14.00
N ILE A 436 -8.76 2.42 13.86
CA ILE A 436 -9.25 1.82 12.60
C ILE A 436 -10.31 2.74 12.02
N TYR A 437 -10.10 3.20 10.80
CA TYR A 437 -10.99 4.12 10.10
C TYR A 437 -11.46 3.49 8.79
N HIS A 438 -12.78 3.34 8.66
CA HIS A 438 -13.44 2.93 7.43
C HIS A 438 -14.04 4.15 6.74
N PHE A 439 -13.53 4.53 5.56
CA PHE A 439 -14.08 5.62 4.76
C PHE A 439 -15.14 5.07 3.80
N THR A 440 -16.39 5.37 4.12
CA THR A 440 -17.57 4.72 3.55
C THR A 440 -17.87 5.18 2.13
N GLY A 441 -18.18 4.24 1.23
CA GLY A 441 -18.55 4.45 -0.17
C GLY A 441 -17.37 4.73 -1.11
N LEU A 442 -16.16 4.90 -0.57
CA LEU A 442 -14.96 5.13 -1.37
C LEU A 442 -14.49 3.82 -2.02
N GLN A 443 -13.99 3.95 -3.25
CA GLN A 443 -13.22 2.92 -3.93
C GLN A 443 -11.72 3.12 -3.69
N HIS A 444 -10.85 2.22 -4.17
CA HIS A 444 -9.41 2.23 -3.85
C HIS A 444 -8.71 3.52 -4.30
N PHE A 445 -9.06 4.02 -5.48
CA PHE A 445 -8.66 5.33 -6.00
C PHE A 445 -9.88 5.98 -6.67
N PRO A 446 -10.19 7.27 -6.46
CA PRO A 446 -11.38 7.90 -7.01
C PRO A 446 -11.44 7.81 -8.53
N GLY A 447 -12.61 7.48 -9.05
CA GLY A 447 -12.94 7.57 -10.46
C GLY A 447 -13.11 9.02 -10.93
N PRO A 448 -13.30 9.24 -12.24
CA PRO A 448 -13.48 10.56 -12.80
C PRO A 448 -14.82 11.20 -12.39
N PHE A 449 -14.86 12.53 -12.37
CA PHE A 449 -16.09 13.31 -12.33
C PHE A 449 -16.18 14.21 -13.58
N PRO A 450 -17.30 14.24 -14.33
CA PRO A 450 -18.52 13.44 -14.16
C PRO A 450 -18.29 11.91 -14.19
N PRO A 451 -19.16 11.11 -13.53
CA PRO A 451 -18.98 9.65 -13.44
C PRO A 451 -18.94 9.01 -14.82
N ALA A 452 -17.95 8.14 -15.05
CA ALA A 452 -17.78 7.38 -16.27
C ALA A 452 -17.33 5.96 -15.97
N LYS A 453 -17.53 5.04 -16.92
CA LYS A 453 -16.95 3.70 -16.83
C LYS A 453 -15.43 3.78 -17.00
N GLY A 454 -14.71 2.94 -16.26
CA GLY A 454 -13.28 2.73 -16.47
C GLY A 454 -12.97 2.13 -17.85
N THR A 455 -11.69 1.96 -18.16
CA THR A 455 -11.23 1.46 -19.46
C THR A 455 -10.14 0.40 -19.31
N GLY A 456 -9.97 -0.46 -20.33
CA GLY A 456 -8.96 -1.52 -20.28
C GLY A 456 -9.22 -2.51 -19.15
N ASP A 457 -8.26 -2.67 -18.23
CA ASP A 457 -8.39 -3.54 -17.04
C ASP A 457 -9.50 -3.10 -16.09
N LEU A 458 -9.86 -1.83 -16.16
CA LEU A 458 -10.85 -1.13 -15.34
C LEU A 458 -12.23 -1.07 -16.04
N HIS A 459 -12.46 -1.78 -17.14
CA HIS A 459 -13.76 -1.71 -17.80
C HIS A 459 -14.84 -2.46 -17.01
N GLY A 460 -15.56 -1.74 -16.15
CA GLY A 460 -16.68 -2.23 -15.34
C GLY A 460 -18.06 -2.16 -16.02
N GLN A 461 -19.02 -2.85 -15.43
CA GLN A 461 -20.43 -2.84 -15.85
C GLN A 461 -21.11 -1.50 -15.56
N GLU A 462 -20.65 -0.78 -14.54
CA GLU A 462 -21.22 0.49 -14.10
C GLU A 462 -20.16 1.61 -14.06
N PRO A 463 -20.56 2.91 -14.07
CA PRO A 463 -19.62 4.01 -13.85
C PRO A 463 -18.90 3.92 -12.50
N GLU A 464 -17.68 4.42 -12.44
CA GLU A 464 -16.85 4.39 -11.22
C GLU A 464 -17.35 5.34 -10.13
N SER A 465 -17.10 4.99 -8.87
CA SER A 465 -17.28 5.90 -7.73
C SER A 465 -16.21 6.99 -7.75
N TYR A 466 -16.66 8.25 -7.77
CA TYR A 466 -15.80 9.44 -7.86
C TYR A 466 -15.57 10.12 -6.51
N LEU A 467 -15.94 9.47 -5.39
CA LEU A 467 -15.84 10.05 -4.05
C LEU A 467 -14.38 10.37 -3.68
N PRO A 468 -14.10 11.56 -3.10
CA PRO A 468 -12.74 12.04 -2.91
C PRO A 468 -12.11 11.50 -1.62
N HIS A 469 -10.87 11.01 -1.68
CA HIS A 469 -10.11 10.61 -0.48
C HIS A 469 -9.27 11.75 0.13
N HIS A 470 -8.92 12.78 -0.65
CA HIS A 470 -7.89 13.75 -0.27
C HIS A 470 -8.24 14.56 0.99
N TYR A 471 -9.53 14.87 1.21
CA TYR A 471 -9.96 15.68 2.36
C TYR A 471 -9.69 15.00 3.72
N PHE A 472 -9.68 13.67 3.78
CA PHE A 472 -9.36 12.95 5.02
C PHE A 472 -7.87 12.94 5.34
N TRP A 473 -7.00 13.13 4.35
CA TRP A 473 -5.56 13.02 4.59
C TRP A 473 -5.02 14.16 5.43
N ARG A 474 -5.46 15.40 5.18
CA ARG A 474 -5.02 16.57 5.97
C ARG A 474 -5.38 16.40 7.44
N SER A 475 -6.62 16.02 7.72
CA SER A 475 -7.08 15.78 9.09
C SER A 475 -6.34 14.60 9.73
N MET A 476 -6.13 13.49 9.01
CA MET A 476 -5.33 12.36 9.50
C MET A 476 -3.90 12.76 9.88
N VAL A 477 -3.20 13.53 9.04
CA VAL A 477 -1.84 14.00 9.35
C VAL A 477 -1.84 14.94 10.54
N ALA A 478 -2.77 15.90 10.61
CA ALA A 478 -2.90 16.81 11.75
C ALA A 478 -3.20 16.07 13.07
N ASN A 479 -4.12 15.10 13.02
CA ASN A 479 -4.53 14.29 14.17
C ASN A 479 -3.39 13.38 14.65
N MET A 480 -2.67 12.74 13.72
CA MET A 480 -1.48 11.93 14.06
C MET A 480 -0.41 12.81 14.72
N ASP A 481 -0.14 13.99 14.17
CA ASP A 481 0.84 14.90 14.75
C ASP A 481 0.45 15.34 16.16
N ALA A 482 -0.80 15.75 16.37
CA ALA A 482 -1.29 16.15 17.68
C ALA A 482 -1.20 15.00 18.69
N TRP A 483 -1.54 13.78 18.27
CA TRP A 483 -1.49 12.60 19.13
C TRP A 483 -0.08 12.27 19.60
N VAL A 484 0.90 12.31 18.70
CA VAL A 484 2.31 12.03 19.04
C VAL A 484 2.95 13.21 19.78
N ARG A 485 2.74 14.44 19.32
CA ARG A 485 3.44 15.63 19.84
C ARG A 485 3.00 16.02 21.25
N ASN A 486 1.71 15.92 21.56
CA ASN A 486 1.18 16.42 22.84
C ASN A 486 0.09 15.53 23.47
N GLY A 487 -0.19 14.36 22.90
CA GLY A 487 -1.14 13.41 23.47
C GLY A 487 -2.62 13.74 23.22
N THR A 488 -2.94 14.71 22.37
CA THR A 488 -4.33 14.97 21.98
C THR A 488 -4.88 13.78 21.20
N ALA A 489 -5.88 13.10 21.76
CA ALA A 489 -6.45 11.92 21.12
C ALA A 489 -7.12 12.29 19.79
N PRO A 490 -6.93 11.50 18.73
CA PRO A 490 -7.67 11.63 17.48
C PRO A 490 -9.11 11.11 17.66
N PRO A 491 -9.99 11.26 16.65
CA PRO A 491 -11.30 10.62 16.67
C PRO A 491 -11.20 9.13 16.98
N GLU A 492 -12.18 8.61 17.73
CA GLU A 492 -12.26 7.20 18.03
C GLU A 492 -12.43 6.36 16.76
N SER A 493 -12.05 5.08 16.83
CA SER A 493 -12.15 4.18 15.67
C SER A 493 -13.60 4.11 15.16
N SER A 494 -13.76 4.22 13.85
CA SER A 494 -15.06 4.17 13.16
C SER A 494 -14.99 3.14 12.03
N TYR A 495 -15.63 1.99 12.24
CA TYR A 495 -15.59 0.83 11.34
C TYR A 495 -16.80 -0.09 11.59
N PRO A 496 -17.23 -0.90 10.60
CA PRO A 496 -18.32 -1.87 10.73
C PRO A 496 -17.97 -2.99 11.72
N LYS A 497 -18.97 -3.45 12.49
CA LYS A 497 -18.82 -4.46 13.54
C LYS A 497 -19.84 -5.58 13.43
N ILE A 498 -19.44 -6.77 13.88
CA ILE A 498 -20.33 -7.94 13.99
C ILE A 498 -21.39 -7.66 15.05
N ALA A 499 -21.00 -7.15 16.21
CA ALA A 499 -21.91 -6.85 17.33
C ALA A 499 -23.03 -5.88 16.95
N ASP A 500 -22.76 -4.95 16.03
CA ASP A 500 -23.72 -3.93 15.58
C ASP A 500 -24.52 -4.36 14.33
N GLN A 501 -24.27 -5.58 13.82
CA GLN A 501 -24.81 -6.09 12.56
C GLN A 501 -24.53 -5.16 11.35
N THR A 502 -23.41 -4.45 11.41
CA THR A 502 -22.92 -3.58 10.32
C THR A 502 -21.77 -4.23 9.55
N LEU A 503 -21.28 -5.38 10.01
CA LEU A 503 -20.35 -6.25 9.31
C LEU A 503 -20.97 -7.65 9.19
N VAL A 504 -21.12 -8.15 7.96
CA VAL A 504 -21.89 -9.37 7.69
C VAL A 504 -21.17 -10.31 6.71
N ALA A 505 -21.54 -11.59 6.70
CA ALA A 505 -21.12 -12.49 5.65
C ALA A 505 -21.69 -12.04 4.30
N VAL A 506 -21.00 -12.35 3.21
CA VAL A 506 -21.47 -11.99 1.85
C VAL A 506 -22.88 -12.55 1.56
N SER A 507 -23.22 -13.74 2.10
CA SER A 507 -24.56 -14.33 1.98
C SER A 507 -25.67 -13.54 2.67
N ASP A 508 -25.32 -12.70 3.65
CA ASP A 508 -26.26 -11.89 4.44
C ASP A 508 -26.22 -10.41 4.03
N TYR A 509 -25.45 -10.08 2.98
CA TYR A 509 -25.39 -8.73 2.42
C TYR A 509 -26.73 -8.34 1.79
N ALA A 510 -27.36 -7.30 2.34
CA ALA A 510 -28.76 -6.97 2.05
C ALA A 510 -28.87 -5.84 1.03
N PHE A 511 -28.21 -5.98 -0.12
CA PHE A 511 -28.28 -4.97 -1.19
C PHE A 511 -29.70 -4.87 -1.78
N PRO A 512 -30.23 -3.65 -1.99
CA PRO A 512 -31.56 -3.48 -2.57
C PRO A 512 -31.62 -4.09 -3.98
N ALA A 513 -32.78 -4.65 -4.33
CA ALA A 513 -33.04 -5.21 -5.65
C ALA A 513 -33.22 -4.09 -6.69
N ILE A 514 -32.11 -3.46 -7.10
CA ILE A 514 -32.10 -2.45 -8.15
C ILE A 514 -32.14 -3.16 -9.52
N PRO A 515 -33.12 -2.87 -10.38
CA PRO A 515 -33.23 -3.51 -11.69
C PRO A 515 -31.97 -3.34 -12.54
N HIS A 516 -31.57 -4.41 -13.24
CA HIS A 516 -30.40 -4.49 -14.13
C HIS A 516 -29.01 -4.41 -13.48
N ILE A 517 -28.93 -4.28 -12.15
CA ILE A 517 -27.65 -4.28 -11.43
C ILE A 517 -27.28 -5.71 -11.04
N ASN A 518 -26.15 -6.20 -11.56
CA ASN A 518 -25.59 -7.49 -11.17
C ASN A 518 -24.81 -7.37 -9.85
N GLN A 519 -24.95 -8.36 -8.97
CA GLN A 519 -24.27 -8.37 -7.66
C GLN A 519 -23.10 -9.37 -7.65
N PRO A 520 -21.99 -9.06 -6.95
CA PRO A 520 -20.91 -10.01 -6.74
C PRO A 520 -21.38 -11.21 -5.92
N GLN A 521 -20.83 -12.38 -6.24
CA GLN A 521 -21.11 -13.62 -5.50
C GLN A 521 -20.03 -13.92 -4.44
N GLU A 522 -18.94 -13.15 -4.43
CA GLU A 522 -17.80 -13.35 -3.55
C GLU A 522 -17.13 -12.03 -3.15
N ALA A 523 -16.33 -12.12 -2.09
CA ALA A 523 -15.34 -11.13 -1.71
C ALA A 523 -13.97 -11.83 -1.60
N ASN A 524 -12.89 -11.10 -1.86
CA ASN A 524 -11.53 -11.62 -1.86
C ASN A 524 -11.20 -12.22 -0.50
N ARG A 525 -10.90 -13.51 -0.50
CA ARG A 525 -10.51 -14.24 0.71
C ARG A 525 -8.99 -14.26 0.89
N ALA A 526 -8.56 -14.23 2.15
CA ALA A 526 -7.23 -14.68 2.55
C ALA A 526 -7.25 -16.21 2.71
N TYR A 527 -6.09 -16.86 2.59
CA TYR A 527 -5.97 -18.31 2.66
C TYR A 527 -4.85 -18.74 3.60
N ARG A 528 -5.00 -19.91 4.21
CA ARG A 528 -3.90 -20.61 4.86
C ARG A 528 -3.04 -21.25 3.78
N LEU A 529 -1.86 -20.68 3.54
CA LEU A 529 -0.98 -21.09 2.46
C LEU A 529 0.27 -21.76 3.04
N ASP A 530 0.57 -22.98 2.57
CA ASP A 530 1.85 -23.64 2.84
C ASP A 530 2.83 -23.34 1.68
N PHE A 531 3.80 -22.47 1.99
CA PHE A 531 4.90 -22.08 1.11
C PHE A 531 6.12 -23.03 1.17
N GLY A 532 6.00 -24.12 1.93
CA GLY A 532 7.02 -25.14 2.12
C GLY A 532 7.80 -24.98 3.44
N PRO A 533 8.65 -25.97 3.77
CA PRO A 533 9.28 -26.10 5.08
C PRO A 533 10.24 -24.97 5.45
N GLU A 534 10.81 -24.27 4.46
CA GLU A 534 11.75 -23.16 4.67
C GLU A 534 11.05 -21.80 4.86
N TRP A 535 9.72 -21.77 4.95
CA TRP A 535 8.95 -20.53 5.08
C TRP A 535 9.34 -19.69 6.31
N SER A 536 9.66 -20.33 7.44
CA SER A 536 10.11 -19.64 8.66
C SER A 536 11.43 -18.87 8.49
N ARG A 537 12.20 -19.20 7.43
CA ARG A 537 13.43 -18.49 7.02
C ARG A 537 13.18 -17.46 5.91
N GLY A 538 11.92 -17.22 5.55
CA GLY A 538 11.53 -16.32 4.46
C GLY A 538 11.79 -16.89 3.06
N ILE A 539 11.84 -18.22 2.91
CA ILE A 539 12.08 -18.88 1.63
C ILE A 539 10.79 -19.59 1.16
N VAL A 540 10.27 -19.17 0.01
CA VAL A 540 9.15 -19.85 -0.65
C VAL A 540 9.69 -21.02 -1.48
N SER A 541 9.69 -22.21 -0.87
CA SER A 541 10.23 -23.44 -1.47
C SER A 541 9.19 -24.26 -2.24
N ARG A 542 7.90 -23.92 -2.11
CA ARG A 542 6.80 -24.53 -2.84
C ARG A 542 6.06 -23.50 -3.70
N GLN A 543 6.13 -23.65 -5.03
CA GLN A 543 5.43 -22.82 -6.01
C GLN A 543 4.71 -23.72 -7.04
N PRO A 544 3.38 -23.60 -7.21
CA PRO A 544 2.44 -22.83 -6.38
C PRO A 544 2.35 -23.40 -4.94
N PRO A 545 1.94 -22.59 -3.93
CA PRO A 545 1.79 -23.09 -2.57
C PRO A 545 0.66 -24.12 -2.46
N GLN A 546 0.71 -24.92 -1.40
CA GLN A 546 -0.44 -25.74 -1.04
C GLN A 546 -1.49 -24.84 -0.38
N VAL A 547 -2.72 -24.90 -0.89
CA VAL A 547 -3.83 -24.06 -0.44
C VAL A 547 -4.66 -24.81 0.60
N GLY A 548 -4.72 -24.27 1.80
CA GLY A 548 -5.59 -24.72 2.89
C GLY A 548 -6.91 -23.96 2.93
N GLU A 549 -7.63 -24.09 4.04
CA GLU A 549 -8.94 -23.45 4.23
C GLU A 549 -8.80 -21.91 4.19
N ALA A 550 -9.76 -21.26 3.52
CA ALA A 550 -9.86 -19.81 3.48
C ALA A 550 -10.19 -19.23 4.85
N PHE A 551 -9.73 -18.01 5.13
CA PHE A 551 -10.26 -17.22 6.23
C PHE A 551 -11.64 -16.67 5.82
N PRO A 552 -12.65 -16.73 6.69
CA PRO A 552 -13.94 -16.11 6.41
C PRO A 552 -13.77 -14.59 6.32
N VAL A 553 -14.28 -14.00 5.23
CA VAL A 553 -14.26 -12.55 5.01
C VAL A 553 -15.67 -12.02 5.11
N LEU A 554 -15.81 -10.93 5.87
CA LEU A 554 -17.06 -10.20 6.07
C LEU A 554 -16.98 -8.84 5.36
N VAL A 555 -18.14 -8.32 4.96
CA VAL A 555 -18.32 -7.06 4.23
C VAL A 555 -19.24 -6.10 5.00
N PRO A 556 -19.08 -4.77 4.84
CA PRO A 556 -19.94 -3.81 5.50
C PRO A 556 -21.39 -3.93 4.98
N GLN A 557 -22.35 -3.90 5.89
CA GLN A 557 -23.77 -3.95 5.57
C GLN A 557 -24.28 -2.60 5.06
N VAL A 558 -25.24 -2.65 4.16
CA VAL A 558 -25.88 -1.47 3.55
C VAL A 558 -27.25 -1.16 4.14
N ASP A 559 -27.69 0.07 3.93
CA ASP A 559 -29.05 0.52 4.20
C ASP A 559 -29.99 0.19 3.02
N ARG A 560 -31.23 0.66 3.10
CA ARG A 560 -32.25 0.46 2.06
C ARG A 560 -31.89 1.08 0.70
N ASP A 561 -30.96 2.04 0.70
CA ASP A 561 -30.49 2.73 -0.49
C ASP A 561 -29.23 2.07 -1.05
N GLY A 562 -28.71 1.02 -0.42
CA GLY A 562 -27.50 0.32 -0.84
C GLY A 562 -26.21 1.02 -0.43
N ASN A 563 -26.29 2.06 0.41
CA ASN A 563 -25.12 2.74 0.97
C ASN A 563 -24.75 2.12 2.32
N GLU A 564 -23.46 1.98 2.58
CA GLU A 564 -22.96 1.30 3.79
C GLU A 564 -23.30 2.07 5.09
N ARG A 565 -23.71 1.33 6.12
CA ARG A 565 -24.28 1.89 7.35
C ARG A 565 -23.26 2.39 8.38
N ALA A 566 -22.01 1.93 8.29
CA ALA A 566 -20.97 2.18 9.27
C ALA A 566 -19.74 2.84 8.64
N GLY A 567 -18.83 3.33 9.49
CA GLY A 567 -17.64 4.05 9.09
C GLY A 567 -17.82 5.56 9.17
N VAL A 568 -16.88 6.28 8.56
CA VAL A 568 -16.88 7.73 8.42
C VAL A 568 -17.65 8.06 7.14
N HIS A 569 -18.82 8.69 7.32
CA HIS A 569 -19.70 9.06 6.21
C HIS A 569 -19.30 10.42 5.65
N LEU A 570 -18.87 10.43 4.39
CA LEU A 570 -18.81 11.66 3.61
C LEU A 570 -20.22 12.27 3.47
N PRO A 571 -20.33 13.59 3.20
CA PRO A 571 -21.62 14.23 2.92
C PRO A 571 -22.42 13.53 1.81
N GLU A 572 -21.76 12.98 0.80
CA GLU A 572 -22.35 12.20 -0.29
C GLU A 572 -23.01 10.90 0.17
N ILE A 573 -22.64 10.38 1.34
CA ILE A 573 -23.27 9.21 1.97
C ILE A 573 -24.35 9.65 2.96
N ALA A 574 -24.12 10.72 3.72
CA ALA A 574 -25.08 11.26 4.69
C ALA A 574 -26.31 11.90 4.01
N VAL A 575 -26.12 12.50 2.83
CA VAL A 575 -27.13 13.20 2.03
C VAL A 575 -27.05 12.68 0.58
N PRO A 576 -27.40 11.41 0.33
CA PRO A 576 -27.05 10.75 -0.91
C PRO A 576 -27.89 11.20 -2.10
N LEU A 577 -27.22 11.29 -3.26
CA LEU A 577 -27.82 11.42 -4.60
C LEU A 577 -27.73 10.11 -5.42
N ALA A 578 -26.98 9.13 -4.91
CA ALA A 578 -26.69 7.87 -5.55
C ALA A 578 -26.39 6.79 -4.51
N THR A 579 -26.32 5.54 -4.99
CA THR A 579 -25.67 4.44 -4.27
C THR A 579 -24.21 4.38 -4.70
N TYR A 580 -23.31 4.30 -3.73
CA TYR A 580 -21.87 4.11 -3.93
C TYR A 580 -21.47 2.74 -3.40
N THR A 581 -21.27 1.79 -4.30
CA THR A 581 -20.93 0.41 -3.94
C THR A 581 -19.42 0.23 -3.82
N ALA A 582 -19.02 -0.78 -3.07
CA ALA A 582 -17.62 -1.17 -2.85
C ALA A 582 -17.04 -2.07 -3.96
N TRP A 583 -17.82 -2.31 -5.01
CA TRP A 583 -17.55 -3.31 -6.04
C TRP A 583 -18.06 -2.81 -7.39
N ASN A 584 -17.39 -3.23 -8.45
CA ASN A 584 -17.89 -3.15 -9.82
C ASN A 584 -17.59 -4.49 -10.49
N LEU A 585 -18.52 -5.04 -11.26
CA LEU A 585 -18.28 -6.29 -11.97
C LEU A 585 -17.65 -6.00 -13.33
N ARG A 586 -16.82 -6.92 -13.81
CA ARG A 586 -16.16 -6.77 -15.11
C ARG A 586 -17.19 -6.70 -16.23
N ASP A 587 -16.98 -5.80 -17.19
CA ASP A 587 -17.80 -5.76 -18.38
C ASP A 587 -17.61 -7.07 -19.19
N PRO A 588 -18.69 -7.66 -19.77
CA PRO A 588 -18.58 -8.88 -20.57
C PRO A 588 -17.54 -8.81 -21.69
N SER A 589 -17.26 -7.62 -22.24
CA SER A 589 -16.28 -7.44 -23.33
C SER A 589 -14.83 -7.73 -22.91
N ILE A 590 -14.51 -7.65 -21.61
CA ILE A 590 -13.17 -7.94 -21.07
C ILE A 590 -13.08 -9.32 -20.39
N GLY A 591 -14.12 -10.15 -20.52
CA GLY A 591 -14.18 -11.52 -20.00
C GLY A 591 -14.39 -11.62 -18.49
N ALA A 592 -14.86 -12.80 -18.05
CA ALA A 592 -15.21 -13.11 -16.66
C ALA A 592 -16.17 -12.10 -15.99
N PRO A 593 -17.39 -11.86 -16.55
CA PRO A 593 -18.30 -10.79 -16.08
C PRO A 593 -18.89 -11.00 -14.69
N ALA A 594 -18.69 -12.17 -14.07
CA ALA A 594 -19.08 -12.43 -12.70
C ALA A 594 -17.98 -12.06 -11.68
N GLU A 595 -16.75 -11.81 -12.15
CA GLU A 595 -15.63 -11.38 -11.32
C GLU A 595 -15.66 -9.86 -11.14
N ARG A 596 -15.14 -9.40 -10.00
CA ARG A 596 -15.01 -7.96 -9.72
C ARG A 596 -13.84 -7.36 -10.50
N VAL A 597 -13.99 -6.09 -10.88
CA VAL A 597 -12.89 -5.24 -11.33
C VAL A 597 -12.01 -4.94 -10.12
N SER A 598 -10.68 -5.03 -10.29
CA SER A 598 -9.76 -4.61 -9.25
C SER A 598 -9.93 -3.10 -8.99
N PHE A 599 -9.95 -2.72 -7.72
CA PHE A 599 -9.91 -1.34 -7.22
C PHE A 599 -11.18 -0.49 -7.38
N GLU A 600 -12.18 -0.95 -8.13
CA GLU A 600 -13.37 -0.16 -8.44
C GLU A 600 -14.58 -0.43 -7.56
N GLY A 601 -15.30 0.64 -7.29
CA GLY A 601 -16.68 0.66 -6.81
C GLY A 601 -17.60 1.28 -7.86
N SER A 602 -18.90 1.01 -7.76
CA SER A 602 -19.88 1.54 -8.73
C SER A 602 -20.60 2.77 -8.20
N TYR A 603 -20.84 3.74 -9.08
CA TYR A 603 -21.79 4.85 -8.92
C TYR A 603 -23.13 4.51 -9.57
N LEU A 604 -24.20 4.45 -8.78
CA LEU A 604 -25.55 4.14 -9.26
C LEU A 604 -26.50 5.29 -8.91
N PRO A 605 -26.81 6.22 -9.83
CA PRO A 605 -27.63 7.39 -9.52
C PRO A 605 -29.02 6.99 -9.05
N PHE A 606 -29.61 7.78 -8.15
CA PHE A 606 -31.04 7.63 -7.83
C PHE A 606 -31.89 8.11 -9.01
N PRO A 607 -33.12 7.59 -9.16
CA PRO A 607 -34.07 8.15 -10.11
C PRO A 607 -34.27 9.64 -9.84
N LYS A 608 -34.41 10.47 -10.88
CA LYS A 608 -34.60 11.91 -10.70
C LYS A 608 -35.98 12.20 -10.11
N THR A 609 -36.99 11.49 -10.60
CA THR A 609 -38.41 11.72 -10.24
C THR A 609 -39.11 10.44 -9.78
N GLY A 610 -40.21 10.59 -9.02
CA GLY A 610 -41.05 9.45 -8.62
C GLY A 610 -41.66 8.71 -9.83
N ALA A 611 -41.93 9.40 -10.94
CA ALA A 611 -42.40 8.78 -12.18
C ALA A 611 -41.32 7.90 -12.83
N GLU A 612 -40.07 8.36 -12.83
CA GLU A 612 -38.93 7.56 -13.27
C GLU A 612 -38.73 6.34 -12.38
N ARG A 613 -38.75 6.51 -11.05
CA ARG A 613 -38.67 5.41 -10.07
C ARG A 613 -39.71 4.33 -10.34
N GLN A 614 -40.97 4.72 -10.54
CA GLN A 614 -42.06 3.78 -10.86
C GLN A 614 -41.86 3.08 -12.20
N LYS A 615 -41.37 3.80 -13.22
CA LYS A 615 -41.12 3.26 -14.56
C LYS A 615 -39.99 2.22 -14.56
N THR A 616 -38.90 2.49 -13.85
CA THR A 616 -37.75 1.58 -13.78
C THR A 616 -37.96 0.45 -12.79
N GLY A 617 -38.84 0.62 -11.80
CA GLY A 617 -39.04 -0.33 -10.71
C GLY A 617 -37.96 -0.21 -9.62
N ASP A 618 -37.25 0.92 -9.57
CA ASP A 618 -36.22 1.16 -8.57
C ASP A 618 -36.84 1.29 -7.16
N PRO A 619 -36.36 0.54 -6.16
CA PRO A 619 -36.89 0.62 -4.80
C PRO A 619 -36.48 1.89 -4.05
N ARG A 620 -35.44 2.59 -4.50
CA ARG A 620 -34.84 3.75 -3.81
C ARG A 620 -35.64 5.01 -4.10
N LEU A 621 -35.89 5.85 -3.09
CA LEU A 621 -36.57 7.13 -3.28
C LEU A 621 -35.85 7.99 -4.33
N SER A 622 -36.61 8.65 -5.19
CA SER A 622 -36.07 9.55 -6.20
C SER A 622 -35.48 10.82 -5.55
N ILE A 623 -34.63 11.54 -6.29
CA ILE A 623 -34.03 12.80 -5.83
C ILE A 623 -35.12 13.81 -5.46
N ALA A 624 -36.11 14.02 -6.34
CA ALA A 624 -37.24 14.92 -6.08
C ALA A 624 -38.14 14.49 -4.90
N GLU A 625 -38.14 13.22 -4.51
CA GLU A 625 -38.87 12.74 -3.33
C GLU A 625 -38.06 12.94 -2.03
N ARG A 626 -36.74 13.05 -2.12
CA ARG A 626 -35.82 13.25 -0.97
C ARG A 626 -35.60 14.72 -0.63
N TYR A 627 -35.40 15.53 -1.67
CA TYR A 627 -34.97 16.91 -1.57
C TYR A 627 -35.95 17.81 -2.31
N PRO A 628 -36.70 18.68 -1.61
CA PRO A 628 -37.64 19.60 -2.24
C PRO A 628 -36.98 20.60 -3.20
N SER A 629 -35.71 20.95 -2.97
CA SER A 629 -34.95 21.85 -3.84
C SER A 629 -33.43 21.66 -3.71
N ARG A 630 -32.67 22.29 -4.60
CA ARG A 630 -31.20 22.35 -4.53
C ARG A 630 -30.71 23.02 -3.25
N GLU A 631 -31.41 24.05 -2.79
CA GLU A 631 -31.09 24.77 -1.56
C GLU A 631 -31.27 23.90 -0.32
N ASP A 632 -32.34 23.09 -0.27
CA ASP A 632 -32.54 22.12 0.82
C ASP A 632 -31.42 21.07 0.82
N TYR A 633 -31.08 20.52 -0.34
CA TYR A 633 -29.95 19.59 -0.47
C TYR A 633 -28.65 20.20 0.03
N LEU A 634 -28.26 21.38 -0.45
CA LEU A 634 -27.01 22.04 -0.06
C LEU A 634 -27.00 22.44 1.43
N SER A 635 -28.14 22.78 2.02
CA SER A 635 -28.24 23.04 3.45
C SER A 635 -27.97 21.80 4.28
N ARG A 636 -28.52 20.64 3.88
CA ARG A 636 -28.26 19.36 4.56
C ARG A 636 -26.82 18.90 4.34
N TYR A 637 -26.31 19.02 3.12
CA TYR A 637 -24.93 18.71 2.78
C TYR A 637 -23.96 19.54 3.63
N GLY A 638 -24.19 20.86 3.74
CA GLY A 638 -23.38 21.73 4.58
C GLY A 638 -23.42 21.37 6.06
N THR A 639 -24.59 20.93 6.57
CA THR A 639 -24.70 20.42 7.94
C THR A 639 -23.86 19.16 8.15
N ALA A 640 -23.80 18.26 7.16
CA ALA A 640 -22.97 17.07 7.22
C ALA A 640 -21.46 17.41 7.20
N VAL A 641 -21.05 18.39 6.38
CA VAL A 641 -19.67 18.91 6.39
C VAL A 641 -19.31 19.50 7.76
N ASP A 642 -20.20 20.32 8.34
CA ASP A 642 -19.98 20.95 9.65
C ASP A 642 -19.82 19.90 10.76
N ALA A 643 -20.54 18.79 10.69
CA ALA A 643 -20.42 17.68 11.63
C ALA A 643 -19.03 17.04 11.54
N LEU A 644 -18.56 16.74 10.33
CA LEU A 644 -17.24 16.14 10.10
C LEU A 644 -16.08 17.05 10.53
N VAL A 645 -16.22 18.37 10.35
CA VAL A 645 -15.22 19.33 10.87
C VAL A 645 -15.20 19.32 12.41
N LYS A 646 -16.37 19.35 13.05
CA LYS A 646 -16.50 19.29 14.51
C LYS A 646 -15.95 17.98 15.08
N GLU A 647 -16.09 16.89 14.35
CA GLU A 647 -15.57 15.56 14.71
C GLU A 647 -14.10 15.36 14.34
N HIS A 648 -13.42 16.37 13.78
CA HIS A 648 -12.03 16.32 13.35
C HIS A 648 -11.72 15.31 12.23
N TRP A 649 -12.73 14.97 11.41
CA TRP A 649 -12.56 14.21 10.17
C TRP A 649 -12.19 15.09 8.98
N LEU A 650 -12.54 16.38 9.04
CA LEU A 650 -12.20 17.39 8.04
C LEU A 650 -11.59 18.62 8.71
N LEU A 651 -10.80 19.38 7.96
CA LEU A 651 -10.38 20.71 8.41
C LEU A 651 -11.42 21.76 8.02
N GLU A 652 -11.55 22.79 8.85
CA GLU A 652 -12.46 23.92 8.57
C GLU A 652 -12.15 24.58 7.22
N GLU A 653 -10.88 24.64 6.81
CA GLU A 653 -10.49 25.26 5.53
C GLU A 653 -10.96 24.48 4.29
N ASP A 654 -11.25 23.17 4.44
CA ASP A 654 -11.72 22.32 3.33
C ASP A 654 -13.24 22.48 3.08
N ARG A 655 -13.96 23.09 4.02
CA ARG A 655 -15.42 23.24 4.01
C ARG A 655 -15.96 23.88 2.73
N ALA A 656 -15.33 24.96 2.27
CA ALA A 656 -15.82 25.71 1.11
C ALA A 656 -15.72 24.90 -0.19
N ALA A 657 -14.62 24.15 -0.37
CA ALA A 657 -14.43 23.29 -1.53
C ALA A 657 -15.46 22.15 -1.58
N LEU A 658 -15.74 21.53 -0.43
CA LEU A 658 -16.76 20.49 -0.31
C LEU A 658 -18.17 20.99 -0.62
N LEU A 659 -18.53 22.21 -0.21
CA LEU A 659 -19.82 22.81 -0.58
C LEU A 659 -19.94 23.09 -2.07
N GLY A 660 -18.84 23.54 -2.71
CA GLY A 660 -18.79 23.72 -4.16
C GLY A 660 -19.04 22.41 -4.90
N ARG A 661 -18.34 21.35 -4.48
CA ARG A 661 -18.50 20.00 -5.00
C ARG A 661 -19.94 19.49 -4.88
N GLY A 662 -20.56 19.60 -3.70
CA GLY A 662 -21.96 19.19 -3.53
C GLY A 662 -22.90 19.87 -4.54
N GLY A 663 -22.64 21.14 -4.88
CA GLY A 663 -23.37 21.84 -5.93
C GLY A 663 -23.17 21.24 -7.32
N GLU A 664 -21.94 20.92 -7.69
CA GLU A 664 -21.60 20.29 -8.97
C GLU A 664 -22.24 18.89 -9.11
N GLU A 665 -22.26 18.11 -8.04
CA GLU A 665 -22.88 16.78 -7.99
C GLU A 665 -24.40 16.85 -8.17
N TRP A 666 -25.06 17.80 -7.50
CA TRP A 666 -26.49 18.07 -7.71
C TRP A 666 -26.75 18.40 -9.19
N ASP A 667 -25.96 19.31 -9.75
CA ASP A 667 -26.13 19.76 -11.12
C ASP A 667 -25.90 18.59 -12.09
N GLU A 668 -24.91 17.72 -11.87
CA GLU A 668 -24.66 16.52 -12.68
C GLU A 668 -25.85 15.55 -12.67
N VAL A 669 -26.34 15.18 -11.50
CA VAL A 669 -27.39 14.15 -11.40
C VAL A 669 -28.77 14.66 -11.83
N THR A 670 -28.99 15.97 -11.84
CA THR A 670 -30.27 16.60 -12.23
C THR A 670 -30.31 17.12 -13.67
N LYS A 671 -29.21 17.02 -14.42
CA LYS A 671 -29.09 17.43 -15.84
C LYS A 671 -30.16 16.89 -16.78
#